data_AF-A0A127VB86-F1
#
_entry.id   AF-A0A127VB86-F1
#
_cell.length_a   1.000
_cell.length_b   1.000
_cell.length_c   1.000
_cell.angle_alpha   90.00
_cell.angle_beta   90.00
_cell.angle_gamma   90.00
#
_symmetry.space_group_name_H-M   'P 1'
#
loop_
_entity.id
_entity.type
_entity.pdbx_description
1 polymer ?
#
loop_
_entity_poly.entity_id
_entity_poly.type
_entity_poly.pdbx_seq_one_letter_code
_entity_poly.pdbx_strand_id
1 'polypeptide(L)'
;MNYLKKLVMGLICLIFGLSAYAQQHPSIMLTKDNIGALRKGISTYPLLGKSYKKIKSEADKAIKEPVNVPVPKDAGGGATHEQHKKNYLNILNCGIAYQMSGDKKYAAYVEALLLKYASEYQKWPLHPKRKEGHQGGRIFWQSLNDFVWQVYTIQGYDLVYEAIAPAQRQQIEKGLFVPAVKFFTEDCAETFNKIHNHATWAVAAVGMTGYVINKPEYVEMALKGTAKDGKAGYLAQIDQLFSPDGYYTEGPYYQRYALLPFLIFAKTINNYQPALKIFQYRKQLLAKAIETSLQLTYTDGTFFPFNDAVKGKTYESAELVYGVDIAYADIKSQPELLDIVQKQGQVIISDAGLKIAADVAAGKTKPFVYKTLLITDGATGKDGGIGILRAGTNEDQQAVLIKATSQGMGHGHFDRLNLLYDDNNVEVFPDYGSARFINIESKKGGDYLPENKSWAKQTIAHNTLTVDETSNFKGNADRAQQTAAEILYFKDDQDLKVISAAENNAYPGVKMTRTTALLKVEELQKSLMIDVFRVDADKAHQYDLPFWYKGHLTDSSLQLKSFADQLKTLGTQYGYQHIWLNAEQAVPEQTGYLTLLNNKRFYTVNFAAQSPVNLKLLTLGAHDPDQNLLESKAFMLSSTGSKTQTFFTVTETHGSTNTVDETTSGSSSSVSDLKIITAGPEQISVSFKVKGKLYHYQINFKNKENFIKVN
;
A
#
# COMPACT_ATOMS: atom_id res chain seq x y z
N MET A 1 3.08 -1.07 -71.06
CA MET A 1 2.81 -1.88 -69.85
C MET A 1 3.42 -1.28 -68.57
N ASN A 2 3.29 0.05 -68.35
CA ASN A 2 3.92 0.71 -67.19
C ASN A 2 3.09 1.84 -66.54
N TYR A 3 1.88 2.12 -67.06
CA TYR A 3 0.97 3.10 -66.46
C TYR A 3 -0.04 2.45 -65.49
N LEU A 4 -0.44 1.20 -65.72
CA LEU A 4 -1.41 0.50 -64.86
C LEU A 4 -0.84 0.17 -63.46
N LYS A 5 0.47 -0.12 -63.35
CA LYS A 5 1.12 -0.40 -62.06
C LYS A 5 1.28 0.84 -61.17
N LYS A 6 1.45 2.04 -61.75
CA LYS A 6 1.52 3.29 -60.97
C LYS A 6 0.14 3.75 -60.51
N LEU A 7 -0.92 3.46 -61.29
CA LEU A 7 -2.30 3.78 -60.90
C LEU A 7 -2.81 2.87 -59.77
N VAL A 8 -2.45 1.58 -59.80
CA VAL A 8 -2.81 0.62 -58.73
C VAL A 8 -2.05 0.91 -57.43
N MET A 9 -0.81 1.40 -57.48
CA MET A 9 -0.05 1.77 -56.28
C MET A 9 -0.47 3.14 -55.71
N GLY A 10 -1.02 4.04 -56.55
CA GLY A 10 -1.64 5.29 -56.10
C GLY A 10 -3.01 5.10 -55.45
N LEU A 11 -3.81 4.12 -55.90
CA LEU A 11 -5.11 3.79 -55.31
C LEU A 11 -5.02 3.00 -54.00
N ILE A 12 -3.96 2.20 -53.79
CA ILE A 12 -3.76 1.47 -52.53
C ILE A 12 -3.32 2.41 -51.39
N CYS A 13 -2.67 3.54 -51.69
CA CYS A 13 -2.36 4.58 -50.70
C CYS A 13 -3.54 5.49 -50.31
N LEU A 14 -4.67 5.41 -51.03
CA LEU A 14 -5.89 6.19 -50.74
C LEU A 14 -6.92 5.43 -49.87
N ILE A 15 -6.65 4.17 -49.51
CA ILE A 15 -7.56 3.35 -48.68
C ILE A 15 -7.10 3.26 -47.21
N PHE A 16 -5.90 3.74 -46.86
CA PHE A 16 -5.62 4.17 -45.48
C PHE A 16 -6.20 5.55 -45.26
N GLY A 17 -7.53 5.66 -45.36
CA GLY A 17 -8.23 6.74 -44.71
C GLY A 17 -7.82 6.71 -43.25
N LEU A 18 -7.03 7.71 -42.84
CA LEU A 18 -6.97 8.13 -41.45
C LEU A 18 -8.43 8.26 -41.04
N SER A 19 -8.94 7.24 -40.35
CA SER A 19 -10.24 7.31 -39.72
C SER A 19 -10.05 8.33 -38.62
N ALA A 20 -10.23 9.60 -38.96
CA ALA A 20 -10.44 10.67 -38.02
C ALA A 20 -11.78 10.36 -37.37
N TYR A 21 -11.77 9.41 -36.43
CA TYR A 21 -12.90 9.22 -35.53
C TYR A 21 -13.06 10.55 -34.81
N ALA A 22 -14.14 11.26 -35.12
CA ALA A 22 -14.51 12.46 -34.39
C ALA A 22 -14.53 12.10 -32.90
N GLN A 23 -13.85 12.92 -32.10
CA GLN A 23 -13.74 12.64 -30.69
C GLN A 23 -15.13 12.60 -30.04
N GLN A 24 -15.45 11.49 -29.38
CA GLN A 24 -16.72 11.33 -28.70
C GLN A 24 -16.58 11.70 -27.22
N HIS A 25 -17.58 12.43 -26.72
CA HIS A 25 -17.67 12.82 -25.32
C HIS A 25 -19.01 12.37 -24.72
N PRO A 26 -19.04 11.85 -23.48
CA PRO A 26 -17.87 11.45 -22.68
C PRO A 26 -17.24 10.14 -23.20
N SER A 27 -15.95 9.92 -22.88
CA SER A 27 -15.24 8.70 -23.28
C SER A 27 -14.14 8.26 -22.28
N ILE A 28 -14.16 8.74 -21.03
CA ILE A 28 -13.26 8.26 -19.96
C ILE A 28 -13.88 7.11 -19.16
N MET A 29 -14.58 7.40 -18.06
CA MET A 29 -15.20 6.36 -17.21
C MET A 29 -16.61 5.99 -17.70
N LEU A 30 -17.29 6.95 -18.33
CA LEU A 30 -18.56 6.77 -19.03
C LEU A 30 -18.29 6.93 -20.52
N THR A 31 -18.90 6.07 -21.34
CA THR A 31 -18.91 6.23 -22.79
C THR A 31 -20.27 6.72 -23.28
N LYS A 32 -20.28 7.56 -24.32
CA LYS A 32 -21.50 8.13 -24.90
C LYS A 32 -22.54 7.06 -25.25
N ASP A 33 -22.09 5.96 -25.84
CA ASP A 33 -22.94 4.86 -26.30
C ASP A 33 -23.64 4.13 -25.14
N ASN A 34 -23.06 4.12 -23.94
CA ASN A 34 -23.55 3.33 -22.82
C ASN A 34 -24.36 4.14 -21.78
N ILE A 35 -24.48 5.47 -21.95
CA ILE A 35 -25.25 6.34 -21.03
C ILE A 35 -26.69 5.84 -20.84
N GLY A 36 -27.35 5.43 -21.92
CA GLY A 36 -28.74 4.95 -21.86
C GLY A 36 -28.89 3.71 -20.97
N ALA A 37 -27.99 2.75 -21.12
CA ALA A 37 -27.96 1.54 -20.30
C ALA A 37 -27.62 1.86 -18.84
N LEU A 38 -26.71 2.81 -18.60
CA LEU A 38 -26.33 3.24 -17.25
C LEU A 38 -27.51 3.92 -16.52
N ARG A 39 -28.26 4.79 -17.20
CA ARG A 39 -29.48 5.42 -16.66
C ARG A 39 -30.52 4.38 -16.25
N LYS A 40 -30.75 3.37 -17.09
CA LYS A 40 -31.64 2.25 -16.76
C LYS A 40 -31.07 1.40 -15.62
N GLY A 41 -29.77 1.17 -15.60
CA GLY A 41 -29.08 0.41 -14.57
C GLY A 41 -29.26 1.01 -13.18
N ILE A 42 -29.23 2.34 -13.05
CA ILE A 42 -29.41 3.05 -11.77
C ILE A 42 -30.75 2.71 -11.10
N SER A 43 -31.83 2.56 -11.88
CA SER A 43 -33.15 2.17 -11.35
C SER A 43 -33.31 0.66 -11.20
N THR A 44 -32.54 -0.12 -11.96
CA THR A 44 -32.64 -1.59 -11.99
C THR A 44 -31.81 -2.27 -10.90
N TYR A 45 -30.59 -1.79 -10.64
CA TYR A 45 -29.62 -2.45 -9.76
C TYR A 45 -29.41 -1.65 -8.46
N PRO A 46 -29.82 -2.18 -7.28
CA PRO A 46 -29.75 -1.44 -6.01
C PRO A 46 -28.36 -0.91 -5.66
N LEU A 47 -27.29 -1.67 -5.94
CA LEU A 47 -25.91 -1.26 -5.67
C LEU A 47 -25.51 -0.01 -6.46
N LEU A 48 -25.78 -0.01 -7.78
CA LEU A 48 -25.51 1.14 -8.66
C LEU A 48 -26.39 2.34 -8.28
N GLY A 49 -27.68 2.09 -7.99
CA GLY A 49 -28.61 3.12 -7.53
C GLY A 49 -28.17 3.79 -6.22
N LYS A 50 -27.67 3.02 -5.25
CA LYS A 50 -27.11 3.53 -3.99
C LYS A 50 -25.88 4.42 -4.25
N SER A 51 -24.94 3.96 -5.08
CA SER A 51 -23.77 4.76 -5.48
C SER A 51 -24.18 6.08 -6.13
N TYR A 52 -25.17 6.05 -7.04
CA TYR A 52 -25.62 7.25 -7.75
C TYR A 52 -26.30 8.25 -6.82
N LYS A 53 -27.13 7.78 -5.87
CA LYS A 53 -27.77 8.65 -4.88
C LYS A 53 -26.75 9.47 -4.07
N LYS A 54 -25.62 8.86 -3.70
CA LYS A 54 -24.51 9.55 -3.02
C LYS A 54 -23.92 10.67 -3.90
N ILE A 55 -23.57 10.36 -5.15
CA ILE A 55 -23.02 11.34 -6.09
C ILE A 55 -24.01 12.48 -6.35
N LYS A 56 -25.28 12.14 -6.60
CA LYS A 56 -26.34 13.11 -6.88
C LYS A 56 -26.57 14.04 -5.68
N SER A 57 -26.54 13.53 -4.45
CA SER A 57 -26.65 14.34 -3.23
C SER A 57 -25.53 15.38 -3.15
N GLU A 58 -24.28 15.01 -3.44
CA GLU A 58 -23.16 15.96 -3.43
C GLU A 58 -23.27 16.97 -4.58
N ALA A 59 -23.70 16.56 -5.78
CA ALA A 59 -23.97 17.47 -6.88
C ALA A 59 -25.12 18.46 -6.55
N ASP A 60 -26.19 17.99 -5.92
CA ASP A 60 -27.32 18.82 -5.47
C ASP A 60 -26.92 19.86 -4.41
N LYS A 61 -25.95 19.52 -3.55
CA LYS A 61 -25.36 20.48 -2.60
C LYS A 61 -24.49 21.50 -3.35
N ALA A 62 -23.63 21.05 -4.26
CA ALA A 62 -22.70 21.89 -5.00
C ALA A 62 -23.40 23.02 -5.76
N ILE A 63 -24.48 22.72 -6.48
CA ILE A 63 -25.22 23.72 -7.29
C ILE A 63 -25.99 24.75 -6.48
N LYS A 64 -26.14 24.57 -5.15
CA LYS A 64 -26.76 25.54 -4.25
C LYS A 64 -25.75 26.53 -3.68
N GLU A 65 -24.46 26.20 -3.77
CA GLU A 65 -23.38 27.07 -3.32
C GLU A 65 -22.94 28.00 -4.46
N PRO A 66 -22.56 29.26 -4.15
CA PRO A 66 -21.99 30.13 -5.16
C PRO A 66 -20.68 29.55 -5.71
N VAL A 67 -20.39 29.85 -6.98
CA VAL A 67 -19.10 29.51 -7.61
C VAL A 67 -17.98 30.19 -6.82
N ASN A 68 -17.18 29.39 -6.11
CA ASN A 68 -16.10 29.87 -5.26
C ASN A 68 -14.76 29.32 -5.73
N VAL A 69 -13.96 30.18 -6.35
CA VAL A 69 -12.58 29.90 -6.75
C VAL A 69 -11.69 30.91 -6.03
N PRO A 70 -11.28 30.62 -4.78
CA PRO A 70 -10.47 31.56 -4.01
C PRO A 70 -9.06 31.66 -4.57
N VAL A 71 -8.34 32.74 -4.23
CA VAL A 71 -6.91 32.84 -4.51
C VAL A 71 -6.15 31.84 -3.61
N PRO A 72 -5.26 31.00 -4.16
CA PRO A 72 -4.49 30.03 -3.37
C PRO A 72 -3.66 30.69 -2.26
N LYS A 73 -3.85 30.25 -1.02
CA LYS A 73 -3.25 30.87 0.16
C LYS A 73 -2.76 29.89 1.22
N ASP A 74 -3.51 28.83 1.49
CA ASP A 74 -3.32 27.95 2.65
C ASP A 74 -2.66 26.63 2.26
N ALA A 75 -1.95 26.02 3.22
CA ALA A 75 -1.32 24.71 3.02
C ALA A 75 -2.36 23.56 3.10
N GLY A 76 -1.89 22.31 3.11
CA GLY A 76 -2.75 21.13 3.27
C GLY A 76 -3.65 21.24 4.51
N GLY A 77 -4.94 20.91 4.34
CA GLY A 77 -5.96 21.05 5.39
C GLY A 77 -6.52 22.46 5.59
N GLY A 78 -5.90 23.49 5.01
CA GLY A 78 -6.36 24.88 5.11
C GLY A 78 -7.57 25.19 4.20
N ALA A 79 -8.22 26.33 4.44
CA ALA A 79 -9.50 26.68 3.82
C ALA A 79 -9.46 26.71 2.28
N THR A 80 -8.48 27.41 1.68
CA THR A 80 -8.36 27.48 0.21
C THR A 80 -7.96 26.14 -0.42
N HIS A 81 -7.15 25.34 0.28
CA HIS A 81 -6.79 23.98 -0.13
C HIS A 81 -8.02 23.07 -0.17
N GLU A 82 -8.81 23.02 0.90
CA GLU A 82 -10.01 22.19 0.97
C GLU A 82 -11.11 22.68 0.02
N GLN A 83 -11.22 24.00 -0.22
CA GLN A 83 -12.16 24.53 -1.22
C GLN A 83 -11.79 24.09 -2.65
N HIS A 84 -10.52 24.15 -3.05
CA HIS A 84 -10.12 23.67 -4.37
C HIS A 84 -10.27 22.14 -4.52
N LYS A 85 -10.12 21.38 -3.43
CA LYS A 85 -10.46 19.95 -3.42
C LYS A 85 -11.94 19.70 -3.63
N LYS A 86 -12.77 20.42 -2.88
CA LYS A 86 -14.23 20.40 -3.05
C LYS A 86 -14.63 20.74 -4.47
N ASN A 87 -13.99 21.74 -5.08
CA ASN A 87 -14.29 22.15 -6.46
C ASN A 87 -14.06 21.03 -7.48
N TYR A 88 -12.92 20.32 -7.47
CA TYR A 88 -12.71 19.26 -8.46
C TYR A 88 -13.67 18.07 -8.25
N LEU A 89 -14.06 17.79 -7.00
CA LEU A 89 -15.07 16.77 -6.69
C LEU A 89 -16.45 17.20 -7.18
N ASN A 90 -16.82 18.48 -6.97
CA ASN A 90 -18.07 19.05 -7.46
C ASN A 90 -18.14 19.00 -8.99
N ILE A 91 -17.03 19.30 -9.68
CA ILE A 91 -16.94 19.22 -11.14
C ILE A 91 -17.26 17.80 -11.63
N LEU A 92 -16.61 16.78 -11.05
CA LEU A 92 -16.87 15.39 -11.41
C LEU A 92 -18.30 14.96 -11.05
N ASN A 93 -18.76 15.24 -9.83
CA ASN A 93 -20.08 14.83 -9.36
C ASN A 93 -21.21 15.48 -10.18
N CYS A 94 -21.11 16.78 -10.49
CA CYS A 94 -22.06 17.47 -11.36
C CYS A 94 -22.01 16.95 -12.80
N GLY A 95 -20.82 16.64 -13.34
CA GLY A 95 -20.70 16.00 -14.65
C GLY A 95 -21.43 14.65 -14.71
N ILE A 96 -21.24 13.79 -13.70
CA ILE A 96 -21.95 12.50 -13.60
C ILE A 96 -23.45 12.73 -13.43
N ALA A 97 -23.86 13.66 -12.56
CA ALA A 97 -25.27 13.97 -12.33
C ALA A 97 -25.96 14.48 -13.60
N TYR A 98 -25.30 15.32 -14.39
CA TYR A 98 -25.76 15.75 -15.70
C TYR A 98 -25.96 14.56 -16.64
N GLN A 99 -24.95 13.70 -16.76
CA GLN A 99 -25.05 12.55 -17.67
C GLN A 99 -26.16 11.57 -17.28
N MET A 100 -26.40 11.36 -15.99
CA MET A 100 -27.44 10.43 -15.52
C MET A 100 -28.85 11.01 -15.53
N SER A 101 -29.01 12.33 -15.32
CA SER A 101 -30.33 12.97 -15.25
C SER A 101 -30.76 13.72 -16.50
N GLY A 102 -29.82 14.19 -17.32
CA GLY A 102 -30.05 15.14 -18.40
C GLY A 102 -30.30 16.59 -17.94
N ASP A 103 -30.28 16.87 -16.63
CA ASP A 103 -30.59 18.20 -16.09
C ASP A 103 -29.42 19.17 -16.30
N LYS A 104 -29.66 20.18 -17.14
CA LYS A 104 -28.64 21.15 -17.58
C LYS A 104 -28.07 22.00 -16.44
N LYS A 105 -28.75 22.10 -15.29
CA LYS A 105 -28.25 22.89 -14.14
C LYS A 105 -26.89 22.42 -13.64
N TYR A 106 -26.63 21.11 -13.69
CA TYR A 106 -25.34 20.57 -13.28
C TYR A 106 -24.23 20.93 -14.27
N ALA A 107 -24.51 20.84 -15.58
CA ALA A 107 -23.56 21.26 -16.62
C ALA A 107 -23.26 22.76 -16.55
N ALA A 108 -24.29 23.59 -16.34
CA ALA A 108 -24.13 25.05 -16.18
C ALA A 108 -23.24 25.41 -14.97
N TYR A 109 -23.35 24.68 -13.86
CA TYR A 109 -22.46 24.88 -12.72
C TYR A 109 -21.00 24.53 -13.05
N VAL A 110 -20.77 23.40 -13.73
CA VAL A 110 -19.42 22.99 -14.17
C VAL A 110 -18.82 24.04 -15.10
N GLU A 111 -19.59 24.50 -16.09
CA GLU A 111 -19.19 25.56 -17.02
C GLU A 111 -18.78 26.83 -16.28
N ALA A 112 -19.63 27.33 -15.37
CA ALA A 112 -19.37 28.55 -14.62
C ALA A 112 -18.10 28.45 -13.76
N LEU A 113 -17.90 27.31 -13.10
CA LEU A 113 -16.72 27.06 -12.28
C LEU A 113 -15.44 26.99 -13.13
N LEU A 114 -15.47 26.30 -14.27
CA LEU A 114 -14.33 26.20 -15.20
C LEU A 114 -13.99 27.55 -15.85
N LEU A 115 -14.99 28.34 -16.25
CA LEU A 115 -14.78 29.70 -16.77
C LEU A 115 -14.17 30.61 -15.71
N LYS A 116 -14.59 30.47 -14.45
CA LYS A 116 -13.97 31.22 -13.35
C LYS A 116 -12.51 30.83 -13.17
N TYR A 117 -12.17 29.54 -13.15
CA TYR A 117 -10.78 29.08 -13.13
C TYR A 117 -9.99 29.61 -14.34
N ALA A 118 -10.54 29.53 -15.55
CA ALA A 118 -9.89 30.04 -16.76
C ALA A 118 -9.59 31.54 -16.71
N SER A 119 -10.43 32.32 -16.01
CA SER A 119 -10.22 33.76 -15.83
C SER A 119 -9.18 34.13 -14.76
N GLU A 120 -8.82 33.20 -13.86
CA GLU A 120 -7.95 33.47 -12.72
C GLU A 120 -6.60 32.74 -12.77
N TYR A 121 -6.56 31.52 -13.32
CA TYR A 121 -5.43 30.58 -13.16
C TYR A 121 -4.07 31.19 -13.52
N GLN A 122 -3.99 31.89 -14.66
CA GLN A 122 -2.74 32.49 -15.12
C GLN A 122 -2.27 33.70 -14.31
N LYS A 123 -3.15 34.30 -13.49
CA LYS A 123 -2.80 35.41 -12.58
C LYS A 123 -2.08 34.92 -11.34
N TRP A 124 -2.23 33.64 -10.98
CA TRP A 124 -1.63 33.11 -9.77
C TRP A 124 -0.15 32.75 -9.99
N PRO A 125 0.76 33.22 -9.13
CA PRO A 125 2.14 32.77 -9.13
C PRO A 125 2.24 31.33 -8.59
N LEU A 126 3.46 30.84 -8.39
CA LEU A 126 3.66 29.65 -7.55
C LEU A 126 3.06 29.87 -6.16
N HIS A 127 2.48 28.81 -5.60
CA HIS A 127 1.76 28.86 -4.34
C HIS A 127 2.61 29.48 -3.20
N PRO A 128 2.06 30.39 -2.39
CA PRO A 128 2.83 31.11 -1.37
C PRO A 128 3.28 30.22 -0.20
N LYS A 129 2.56 29.12 0.07
CA LYS A 129 2.90 28.13 1.12
C LYS A 129 3.67 26.91 0.63
N ARG A 130 4.30 26.97 -0.56
CA ARG A 130 5.16 25.87 -1.03
C ARG A 130 6.32 25.64 -0.06
N LYS A 131 6.72 24.37 0.10
CA LYS A 131 7.89 24.02 0.91
C LYS A 131 9.17 24.12 0.09
N GLU A 132 10.25 24.52 0.74
CA GLU A 132 11.58 24.48 0.13
C GLU A 132 11.95 23.04 -0.25
N GLY A 133 12.60 22.85 -1.40
CA GLY A 133 12.95 21.52 -1.91
C GLY A 133 11.78 20.68 -2.44
N HIS A 134 10.55 21.20 -2.46
CA HIS A 134 9.40 20.55 -3.07
C HIS A 134 8.87 21.35 -4.26
N GLN A 135 8.50 20.65 -5.34
CA GLN A 135 7.89 21.28 -6.51
C GLN A 135 6.51 21.85 -6.12
N GLY A 136 6.42 23.17 -5.99
CA GLY A 136 5.18 23.89 -5.67
C GLY A 136 4.17 23.83 -6.82
N GLY A 137 2.88 23.85 -6.48
CA GLY A 137 1.80 24.03 -7.45
C GLY A 137 1.47 25.50 -7.67
N ARG A 138 0.45 25.76 -8.49
CA ARG A 138 -0.22 27.08 -8.58
C ARG A 138 -1.49 27.10 -7.74
N ILE A 139 -2.31 26.05 -7.86
CA ILE A 139 -3.57 25.92 -7.12
C ILE A 139 -3.31 25.45 -5.69
N PHE A 140 -2.32 24.58 -5.50
CA PHE A 140 -2.00 23.99 -4.21
C PHE A 140 -0.54 24.19 -3.83
N TRP A 141 -0.24 24.03 -2.54
CA TRP A 141 1.11 24.19 -1.99
C TRP A 141 2.15 23.22 -2.57
N GLN A 142 1.72 22.09 -3.13
CA GLN A 142 2.56 21.13 -3.85
C GLN A 142 1.91 20.77 -5.20
N SER A 143 2.74 20.57 -6.23
CA SER A 143 2.31 20.25 -7.60
C SER A 143 1.51 18.94 -7.70
N LEU A 144 1.73 17.98 -6.80
CA LEU A 144 0.94 16.74 -6.71
C LEU A 144 -0.57 17.02 -6.70
N ASN A 145 -1.02 17.98 -5.90
CA ASN A 145 -2.43 18.28 -5.78
C ASN A 145 -2.99 19.03 -7.01
N ASP A 146 -2.16 19.79 -7.73
CA ASP A 146 -2.54 20.37 -9.03
C ASP A 146 -2.78 19.27 -10.06
N PHE A 147 -1.93 18.23 -10.09
CA PHE A 147 -2.13 17.07 -10.97
C PHE A 147 -3.41 16.29 -10.63
N VAL A 148 -3.67 16.04 -9.34
CA VAL A 148 -4.92 15.43 -8.87
C VAL A 148 -6.11 16.27 -9.32
N TRP A 149 -6.08 17.59 -9.09
CA TRP A 149 -7.15 18.49 -9.51
C TRP A 149 -7.41 18.40 -11.01
N GLN A 150 -6.38 18.34 -11.85
CA GLN A 150 -6.56 18.20 -13.29
C GLN A 150 -7.19 16.86 -13.69
N VAL A 151 -6.80 15.74 -13.07
CA VAL A 151 -7.38 14.40 -13.34
C VAL A 151 -8.89 14.39 -13.09
N TYR A 152 -9.36 14.99 -11.99
CA TYR A 152 -10.79 15.08 -11.71
C TYR A 152 -11.51 16.11 -12.58
N THR A 153 -10.89 17.27 -12.78
CA THR A 153 -11.47 18.39 -13.53
C THR A 153 -11.69 18.03 -14.99
N ILE A 154 -10.72 17.36 -15.63
CA ILE A 154 -10.83 16.99 -17.04
C ILE A 154 -11.91 15.93 -17.28
N GLN A 155 -12.15 15.03 -16.32
CA GLN A 155 -13.27 14.08 -16.38
C GLN A 155 -14.61 14.81 -16.32
N GLY A 156 -14.77 15.77 -15.41
CA GLY A 156 -16.01 16.57 -15.37
C GLY A 156 -16.23 17.38 -16.64
N TYR A 157 -15.16 17.96 -17.22
CA TYR A 157 -15.24 18.65 -18.51
C TYR A 157 -15.66 17.71 -19.65
N ASP A 158 -15.05 16.52 -19.76
CA ASP A 158 -15.44 15.47 -20.72
C ASP A 158 -16.93 15.11 -20.60
N LEU A 159 -17.43 15.03 -19.36
CA LEU A 159 -18.83 14.72 -19.07
C LEU A 159 -19.81 15.85 -19.44
N VAL A 160 -19.37 17.10 -19.56
CA VAL A 160 -20.26 18.22 -19.94
C VAL A 160 -19.89 18.86 -21.27
N TYR A 161 -18.93 18.28 -21.99
CA TYR A 161 -18.33 18.86 -23.20
C TYR A 161 -19.37 19.29 -24.24
N GLU A 162 -20.36 18.46 -24.52
CA GLU A 162 -21.42 18.76 -25.50
C GLU A 162 -22.48 19.76 -25.00
N ALA A 163 -22.53 20.03 -23.69
CA ALA A 163 -23.43 21.01 -23.10
C ALA A 163 -22.84 22.43 -23.12
N ILE A 164 -21.50 22.55 -23.13
CA ILE A 164 -20.78 23.82 -23.15
C ILE A 164 -20.66 24.31 -24.60
N ALA A 165 -21.06 25.55 -24.84
CA ALA A 165 -20.97 26.13 -26.16
C ALA A 165 -19.49 26.25 -26.66
N PRO A 166 -19.24 26.11 -27.97
CA PRO A 166 -17.87 26.06 -28.52
C PRO A 166 -16.97 27.24 -28.13
N ALA A 167 -17.51 28.45 -28.00
CA ALA A 167 -16.75 29.64 -27.60
C ALA A 167 -16.26 29.53 -26.15
N GLN A 168 -17.11 29.09 -25.23
CA GLN A 168 -16.77 28.86 -23.84
C GLN A 168 -15.79 27.69 -23.69
N ARG A 169 -15.95 26.61 -24.47
CA ARG A 169 -14.95 25.53 -24.54
C ARG A 169 -13.58 26.07 -24.92
N GLN A 170 -13.50 26.87 -25.97
CA GLN A 170 -12.24 27.49 -26.40
C GLN A 170 -11.65 28.41 -25.32
N GLN A 171 -12.48 29.16 -24.59
CA GLN A 171 -12.04 30.01 -23.49
C GLN A 171 -11.48 29.18 -22.33
N ILE A 172 -12.15 28.08 -21.95
CA ILE A 172 -11.67 27.17 -20.90
C ILE A 172 -10.35 26.52 -21.32
N GLU A 173 -10.29 25.95 -22.52
CA GLU A 173 -9.10 25.24 -23.02
C GLU A 173 -7.88 26.16 -23.09
N LYS A 174 -8.02 27.36 -23.66
CA LYS A 174 -6.92 28.33 -23.78
C LYS A 174 -6.57 29.02 -22.46
N GLY A 175 -7.56 29.28 -21.61
CA GLY A 175 -7.38 30.03 -20.36
C GLY A 175 -6.91 29.17 -19.19
N LEU A 176 -7.21 27.86 -19.21
CA LEU A 176 -7.02 26.94 -18.09
C LEU A 176 -6.18 25.71 -18.48
N PHE A 177 -6.68 24.85 -19.36
CA PHE A 177 -6.09 23.52 -19.58
C PHE A 177 -4.74 23.58 -20.31
N VAL A 178 -4.62 24.37 -21.38
CA VAL A 178 -3.33 24.54 -22.08
C VAL A 178 -2.26 25.16 -21.17
N PRO A 179 -2.54 26.26 -20.41
CA PRO A 179 -1.61 26.78 -19.41
C PRO A 179 -1.24 25.79 -18.31
N ALA A 180 -2.21 25.00 -17.81
CA ALA A 180 -1.96 24.01 -16.78
C ALA A 180 -1.04 22.87 -17.28
N VAL A 181 -1.31 22.34 -18.47
CA VAL A 181 -0.43 21.33 -19.09
C VAL A 181 0.97 21.89 -19.32
N LYS A 182 1.08 23.13 -19.82
CA LYS A 182 2.38 23.79 -19.98
C LYS A 182 3.15 23.85 -18.65
N PHE A 183 2.48 24.29 -17.59
CA PHE A 183 3.07 24.32 -16.24
C PHE A 183 3.54 22.92 -15.78
N PHE A 184 2.76 21.87 -16.07
CA PHE A 184 3.11 20.51 -15.69
C PHE A 184 4.29 19.94 -16.48
N THR A 185 4.40 20.25 -17.76
CA THR A 185 5.43 19.68 -18.65
C THR A 185 6.70 20.52 -18.74
N GLU A 186 6.64 21.83 -18.47
CA GLU A 186 7.79 22.73 -18.54
C GLU A 186 8.29 23.09 -17.13
N ASP A 187 7.48 23.82 -16.35
CA ASP A 187 7.90 24.29 -15.01
C ASP A 187 8.05 23.13 -14.01
N CYS A 188 7.28 22.06 -14.18
CA CYS A 188 7.35 20.84 -13.36
C CYS A 188 8.05 19.68 -14.08
N ALA A 189 8.82 19.93 -15.14
CA ALA A 189 9.45 18.90 -15.97
C ALA A 189 10.28 17.88 -15.17
N GLU A 190 10.98 18.32 -14.13
CA GLU A 190 11.73 17.43 -13.24
C GLU A 190 10.80 16.44 -12.55
N THR A 191 9.66 16.89 -12.02
CA THR A 191 8.67 16.00 -11.40
C THR A 191 7.96 15.13 -12.42
N PHE A 192 7.62 15.69 -13.59
CA PHE A 192 6.94 14.97 -14.67
C PHE A 192 7.76 13.78 -15.20
N ASN A 193 9.09 13.92 -15.26
CA ASN A 193 9.99 12.90 -15.78
C ASN A 193 10.56 11.95 -14.70
N LYS A 194 10.13 12.06 -13.44
CA LYS A 194 10.50 11.09 -12.38
C LYS A 194 9.84 9.74 -12.61
N ILE A 195 10.43 8.71 -12.02
CA ILE A 195 9.80 7.40 -11.81
C ILE A 195 9.34 7.36 -10.36
N HIS A 196 8.15 7.90 -10.10
CA HIS A 196 7.63 8.13 -8.76
C HIS A 196 6.11 8.39 -8.82
N ASN A 197 5.38 8.15 -7.74
CA ASN A 197 3.92 8.34 -7.71
C ASN A 197 3.46 9.78 -8.09
N HIS A 198 4.27 10.81 -7.80
CA HIS A 198 3.99 12.18 -8.24
C HIS A 198 3.96 12.30 -9.77
N ALA A 199 4.90 11.67 -10.46
CA ALA A 199 4.95 11.65 -11.91
C ALA A 199 3.75 10.87 -12.48
N THR A 200 3.27 9.83 -11.79
CA THR A 200 2.11 9.06 -12.23
C THR A 200 0.87 9.94 -12.34
N TRP A 201 0.63 10.78 -11.33
CA TRP A 201 -0.45 11.76 -11.35
C TRP A 201 -0.24 12.81 -12.46
N ALA A 202 0.99 13.30 -12.63
CA ALA A 202 1.31 14.30 -13.64
C ALA A 202 1.05 13.78 -15.08
N VAL A 203 1.52 12.57 -15.39
CA VAL A 203 1.33 11.99 -16.73
C VAL A 203 -0.13 11.61 -16.99
N ALA A 204 -0.87 11.14 -15.98
CA ALA A 204 -2.30 10.93 -16.08
C ALA A 204 -3.05 12.24 -16.37
N ALA A 205 -2.74 13.31 -15.62
CA ALA A 205 -3.33 14.64 -15.82
C ALA A 205 -3.10 15.17 -17.24
N VAL A 206 -1.85 15.13 -17.71
CA VAL A 206 -1.48 15.64 -19.05
C VAL A 206 -2.05 14.75 -20.16
N GLY A 207 -1.97 13.43 -20.01
CA GLY A 207 -2.44 12.49 -21.04
C GLY A 207 -3.95 12.48 -21.20
N MET A 208 -4.70 12.48 -20.08
CA MET A 208 -6.17 12.58 -20.11
C MET A 208 -6.63 13.91 -20.72
N THR A 209 -5.95 15.01 -20.37
CA THR A 209 -6.19 16.32 -21.00
C THR A 209 -5.88 16.26 -22.49
N GLY A 210 -4.74 15.70 -22.87
CA GLY A 210 -4.33 15.51 -24.26
C GLY A 210 -5.38 14.77 -25.09
N TYR A 211 -5.95 13.70 -24.54
CA TYR A 211 -7.09 13.05 -25.19
C TYR A 211 -8.28 14.00 -25.27
N VAL A 212 -8.83 14.49 -24.15
CA VAL A 212 -10.09 15.25 -24.10
C VAL A 212 -10.09 16.52 -24.97
N ILE A 213 -8.97 17.22 -25.12
CA ILE A 213 -8.89 18.44 -25.95
C ILE A 213 -8.21 18.23 -27.31
N ASN A 214 -8.10 16.96 -27.75
CA ASN A 214 -7.52 16.54 -29.03
C ASN A 214 -6.10 17.09 -29.30
N LYS A 215 -5.19 16.89 -28.34
CA LYS A 215 -3.78 17.30 -28.37
C LYS A 215 -2.86 16.07 -28.34
N PRO A 216 -2.60 15.41 -29.48
CA PRO A 216 -1.81 14.19 -29.53
C PRO A 216 -0.39 14.36 -29.00
N GLU A 217 0.18 15.57 -29.08
CA GLU A 217 1.49 15.89 -28.52
C GLU A 217 1.53 15.75 -26.98
N TYR A 218 0.44 16.06 -26.29
CA TYR A 218 0.32 15.90 -24.83
C TYR A 218 0.20 14.41 -24.46
N VAL A 219 -0.54 13.64 -25.25
CA VAL A 219 -0.65 12.19 -25.10
C VAL A 219 0.72 11.54 -25.26
N GLU A 220 1.48 11.93 -26.27
CA GLU A 220 2.82 11.38 -26.50
C GLU A 220 3.79 11.70 -25.34
N MET A 221 3.77 12.93 -24.83
CA MET A 221 4.56 13.30 -23.65
C MET A 221 4.15 12.51 -22.40
N ALA A 222 2.85 12.32 -22.18
CA ALA A 222 2.37 11.53 -21.05
C ALA A 222 2.81 10.06 -21.14
N LEU A 223 2.80 9.47 -22.34
CA LEU A 223 3.19 8.08 -22.53
C LEU A 223 4.71 7.87 -22.42
N LYS A 224 5.53 8.82 -22.89
CA LYS A 224 6.98 8.64 -23.13
C LYS A 224 7.91 9.67 -22.48
N GLY A 225 7.40 10.57 -21.65
CA GLY A 225 8.15 11.68 -21.04
C GLY A 225 8.23 12.92 -21.94
N THR A 226 8.68 14.06 -21.40
CA THR A 226 8.71 15.33 -22.15
C THR A 226 9.63 15.29 -23.38
N ALA A 227 10.71 14.50 -23.30
CA ALA A 227 11.62 14.24 -24.42
C ALA A 227 11.09 13.19 -25.42
N LYS A 228 9.97 12.51 -25.10
CA LYS A 228 9.31 11.49 -25.91
C LYS A 228 10.19 10.26 -26.26
N ASP A 229 11.26 10.04 -25.51
CA ASP A 229 12.23 8.97 -25.73
C ASP A 229 11.92 7.67 -24.96
N GLY A 230 10.87 7.68 -24.13
CA GLY A 230 10.41 6.49 -23.39
C GLY A 230 11.21 6.19 -22.13
N LYS A 231 12.14 7.06 -21.72
CA LYS A 231 12.88 6.89 -20.44
C LYS A 231 12.07 7.30 -19.22
N ALA A 232 11.06 8.14 -19.43
CA ALA A 232 10.05 8.53 -18.46
C ALA A 232 8.65 8.36 -19.08
N GLY A 233 7.62 8.89 -18.42
CA GLY A 233 6.25 8.74 -18.88
C GLY A 233 5.55 7.52 -18.28
N TYR A 234 4.30 7.31 -18.69
CA TYR A 234 3.43 6.28 -18.15
C TYR A 234 3.98 4.86 -18.34
N LEU A 235 4.50 4.55 -19.52
CA LEU A 235 5.01 3.20 -19.83
C LEU A 235 6.27 2.87 -19.02
N ALA A 236 7.21 3.82 -18.94
CA ALA A 236 8.42 3.66 -18.12
C ALA A 236 8.09 3.47 -16.63
N GLN A 237 7.08 4.18 -16.12
CA GLN A 237 6.61 4.01 -14.74
C GLN A 237 6.01 2.62 -14.50
N ILE A 238 5.18 2.11 -15.43
CA ILE A 238 4.67 0.74 -15.35
C ILE A 238 5.81 -0.30 -15.38
N ASP A 239 6.84 -0.06 -16.18
CA ASP A 239 7.97 -0.99 -16.34
C ASP A 239 8.87 -1.02 -15.08
N GLN A 240 8.99 0.10 -14.38
CA GLN A 240 9.98 0.26 -13.31
C GLN A 240 9.41 0.22 -11.89
N LEU A 241 8.18 0.70 -11.66
CA LEU A 241 7.61 0.81 -10.31
C LEU A 241 6.95 -0.48 -9.81
N PHE A 242 6.62 -1.38 -10.73
CA PHE A 242 5.93 -2.62 -10.42
C PHE A 242 6.78 -3.84 -10.73
N SER A 243 6.74 -4.81 -9.82
CA SER A 243 7.26 -6.15 -10.07
C SER A 243 6.35 -6.93 -11.04
N PRO A 244 6.80 -8.08 -11.59
CA PRO A 244 5.98 -8.95 -12.43
C PRO A 244 4.68 -9.46 -11.76
N ASP A 245 4.62 -9.43 -10.44
CA ASP A 245 3.46 -9.80 -9.62
C ASP A 245 2.52 -8.61 -9.36
N GLY A 246 2.86 -7.42 -9.85
CA GLY A 246 2.07 -6.21 -9.65
C GLY A 246 2.28 -5.57 -8.27
N TYR A 247 3.35 -5.91 -7.56
CA TYR A 247 3.73 -5.22 -6.33
C TYR A 247 4.41 -3.90 -6.65
N TYR A 248 3.97 -2.83 -5.99
CA TYR A 248 4.53 -1.49 -6.10
C TYR A 248 5.56 -1.27 -4.99
N THR A 249 6.80 -0.96 -5.35
CA THR A 249 7.97 -1.04 -4.45
C THR A 249 7.86 -0.19 -3.17
N GLU A 250 7.07 0.90 -3.16
CA GLU A 250 6.89 1.74 -1.96
C GLU A 250 6.00 1.08 -0.88
N GLY A 251 5.33 -0.04 -1.17
CA GLY A 251 4.47 -0.77 -0.23
C GLY A 251 2.96 -0.54 -0.43
N PRO A 252 2.11 -1.28 0.30
CA PRO A 252 0.66 -1.37 0.04
C PRO A 252 -0.06 -0.03 0.19
N TYR A 253 0.30 0.77 1.19
CA TYR A 253 -0.29 2.08 1.42
C TYR A 253 -0.08 3.06 0.25
N TYR A 254 1.06 2.98 -0.43
CA TYR A 254 1.35 3.79 -1.61
C TYR A 254 0.92 3.12 -2.91
N GLN A 255 0.94 1.79 -2.98
CA GLN A 255 0.37 1.04 -4.10
C GLN A 255 -1.09 1.45 -4.32
N ARG A 256 -1.92 1.40 -3.26
CA ARG A 256 -3.32 1.81 -3.35
C ARG A 256 -3.48 3.25 -3.84
N TYR A 257 -2.63 4.17 -3.40
CA TYR A 257 -2.69 5.58 -3.80
C TYR A 257 -2.26 5.80 -5.27
N ALA A 258 -1.15 5.18 -5.68
CA ALA A 258 -0.59 5.29 -7.03
C ALA A 258 -1.45 4.56 -8.07
N LEU A 259 -2.18 3.52 -7.67
CA LEU A 259 -3.03 2.75 -8.58
C LEU A 259 -4.10 3.61 -9.27
N LEU A 260 -4.71 4.57 -8.58
CA LEU A 260 -5.80 5.37 -9.14
C LEU A 260 -5.43 6.08 -10.46
N PRO A 261 -4.38 6.91 -10.54
CA PRO A 261 -3.98 7.54 -11.80
C PRO A 261 -3.51 6.51 -12.84
N PHE A 262 -2.91 5.38 -12.42
CA PHE A 262 -2.58 4.30 -13.36
C PHE A 262 -3.84 3.78 -14.07
N LEU A 263 -4.89 3.48 -13.31
CA LEU A 263 -6.10 2.84 -13.82
C LEU A 263 -6.97 3.79 -14.65
N ILE A 264 -7.21 5.01 -14.17
CA ILE A 264 -8.03 5.97 -14.91
C ILE A 264 -7.36 6.33 -16.23
N PHE A 265 -6.03 6.53 -16.23
CA PHE A 265 -5.34 6.83 -17.47
C PHE A 265 -5.29 5.60 -18.40
N ALA A 266 -5.12 4.38 -17.89
CA ALA A 266 -5.26 3.17 -18.70
C ALA A 266 -6.64 3.05 -19.33
N LYS A 267 -7.72 3.28 -18.56
CA LYS A 267 -9.09 3.30 -19.08
C LYS A 267 -9.26 4.35 -20.19
N THR A 268 -8.70 5.54 -19.99
CA THR A 268 -8.69 6.61 -21.00
C THR A 268 -7.97 6.18 -22.27
N ILE A 269 -6.75 5.64 -22.15
CA ILE A 269 -5.97 5.11 -23.27
C ILE A 269 -6.73 4.00 -23.99
N ASN A 270 -7.35 3.08 -23.26
CA ASN A 270 -8.10 1.98 -23.85
C ASN A 270 -9.28 2.46 -24.69
N ASN A 271 -9.99 3.49 -24.24
CA ASN A 271 -11.16 4.01 -24.97
C ASN A 271 -10.75 4.85 -26.18
N TYR A 272 -9.75 5.73 -26.04
CA TYR A 272 -9.32 6.63 -27.12
C TYR A 272 -8.30 6.01 -28.09
N GLN A 273 -7.49 5.07 -27.63
CA GLN A 273 -6.41 4.43 -28.39
C GLN A 273 -6.33 2.91 -28.11
N PRO A 274 -7.40 2.13 -28.38
CA PRO A 274 -7.47 0.69 -28.07
C PRO A 274 -6.37 -0.14 -28.74
N ALA A 275 -5.81 0.34 -29.85
CA ALA A 275 -4.70 -0.31 -30.55
C ALA A 275 -3.45 -0.51 -29.67
N LEU A 276 -3.26 0.31 -28.63
CA LEU A 276 -2.15 0.12 -27.67
C LEU A 276 -2.33 -1.08 -26.76
N LYS A 277 -3.53 -1.66 -26.66
CA LYS A 277 -3.84 -2.81 -25.80
C LYS A 277 -3.34 -2.63 -24.37
N ILE A 278 -3.54 -1.44 -23.79
CA ILE A 278 -2.87 -1.03 -22.55
C ILE A 278 -3.17 -1.98 -21.37
N PHE A 279 -4.37 -2.54 -21.29
CA PHE A 279 -4.72 -3.53 -20.27
C PHE A 279 -4.05 -4.90 -20.44
N GLN A 280 -3.51 -5.21 -21.62
CA GLN A 280 -2.71 -6.42 -21.85
C GLN A 280 -1.21 -6.21 -21.60
N TYR A 281 -0.78 -4.94 -21.45
CA TYR A 281 0.61 -4.57 -21.27
C TYR A 281 1.22 -5.27 -20.04
N ARG A 282 2.46 -5.74 -20.18
CA ARG A 282 3.19 -6.57 -19.19
C ARG A 282 2.35 -7.74 -18.61
N LYS A 283 1.63 -8.46 -19.49
CA LYS A 283 0.80 -9.62 -19.11
C LYS A 283 -0.27 -9.25 -18.07
N GLN A 284 -1.07 -8.23 -18.39
CA GLN A 284 -2.17 -7.73 -17.56
C GLN A 284 -1.72 -7.25 -16.17
N LEU A 285 -0.59 -6.53 -16.12
CA LEU A 285 0.02 -6.10 -14.87
C LEU A 285 -0.94 -5.31 -13.96
N LEU A 286 -1.78 -4.44 -14.52
CA LEU A 286 -2.72 -3.64 -13.72
C LEU A 286 -3.74 -4.52 -12.98
N ALA A 287 -4.23 -5.62 -13.59
CA ALA A 287 -5.10 -6.56 -12.88
C ALA A 287 -4.34 -7.31 -11.77
N LYS A 288 -3.08 -7.68 -12.01
CA LYS A 288 -2.23 -8.26 -10.96
C LYS A 288 -1.98 -7.27 -9.83
N ALA A 289 -1.79 -5.99 -10.13
CA ALA A 289 -1.56 -4.98 -9.12
C ALA A 289 -2.78 -4.74 -8.22
N ILE A 290 -4.01 -4.90 -8.76
CA ILE A 290 -5.23 -4.91 -7.95
C ILE A 290 -5.28 -6.15 -7.06
N GLU A 291 -5.11 -7.35 -7.63
CA GLU A 291 -5.11 -8.60 -6.87
C GLU A 291 -4.07 -8.56 -5.75
N THR A 292 -2.84 -8.14 -6.06
CA THR A 292 -1.74 -7.99 -5.09
C THR A 292 -2.07 -6.99 -3.99
N SER A 293 -2.73 -5.86 -4.30
CA SER A 293 -3.21 -4.94 -3.27
C SER A 293 -4.22 -5.60 -2.34
N LEU A 294 -5.17 -6.37 -2.87
CA LEU A 294 -6.15 -7.09 -2.05
C LEU A 294 -5.49 -8.18 -1.19
N GLN A 295 -4.52 -8.91 -1.73
CA GLN A 295 -3.77 -9.93 -0.98
C GLN A 295 -2.84 -9.33 0.10
N LEU A 296 -2.49 -8.04 -0.01
CA LEU A 296 -1.77 -7.26 1.00
C LEU A 296 -2.69 -6.63 2.06
N THR A 297 -3.93 -7.11 2.17
CA THR A 297 -4.84 -6.80 3.27
C THR A 297 -4.99 -7.98 4.23
N TYR A 298 -5.33 -7.70 5.49
CA TYR A 298 -5.92 -8.71 6.37
C TYR A 298 -7.40 -8.91 6.02
N THR A 299 -8.06 -9.91 6.61
CA THR A 299 -9.42 -10.33 6.24
C THR A 299 -10.50 -9.31 6.57
N ASP A 300 -10.21 -8.36 7.46
CA ASP A 300 -11.03 -7.17 7.74
C ASP A 300 -10.89 -6.06 6.68
N GLY A 301 -9.99 -6.26 5.71
CA GLY A 301 -9.72 -5.38 4.60
C GLY A 301 -8.69 -4.30 4.86
N THR A 302 -8.09 -4.23 6.05
CA THR A 302 -7.00 -3.29 6.36
C THR A 302 -5.71 -3.71 5.67
N PHE A 303 -4.96 -2.75 5.12
CA PHE A 303 -3.65 -3.02 4.53
C PHE A 303 -2.61 -3.29 5.62
N PHE A 304 -1.70 -4.25 5.39
CA PHE A 304 -0.54 -4.45 6.24
C PHE A 304 0.31 -3.15 6.26
N PRO A 305 0.56 -2.54 7.44
CA PRO A 305 1.07 -1.17 7.51
C PRO A 305 2.60 -1.07 7.51
N PHE A 306 3.29 -1.83 6.66
CA PHE A 306 4.75 -1.70 6.52
C PHE A 306 5.15 -0.55 5.58
N ASN A 307 6.41 -0.09 5.70
CA ASN A 307 6.88 1.19 5.14
C ASN A 307 6.01 2.36 5.65
N ASP A 308 6.11 3.53 5.01
CA ASP A 308 5.26 4.66 5.36
C ASP A 308 3.77 4.34 5.08
N ALA A 309 3.05 3.95 6.13
CA ALA A 309 1.64 3.59 6.06
C ALA A 309 0.85 4.16 7.25
N VAL A 310 -0.28 4.79 6.97
CA VAL A 310 -1.22 5.18 8.05
C VAL A 310 -2.19 4.04 8.27
N LYS A 311 -2.24 3.51 9.50
CA LYS A 311 -3.10 2.40 9.89
C LYS A 311 -4.58 2.70 9.66
N GLY A 312 -5.37 1.64 9.47
CA GLY A 312 -6.81 1.73 9.22
C GLY A 312 -7.19 2.13 7.79
N LYS A 313 -6.24 2.23 6.86
CA LYS A 313 -6.58 2.25 5.43
C LYS A 313 -7.01 0.86 4.99
N THR A 314 -8.14 0.80 4.30
CA THR A 314 -8.73 -0.44 3.78
C THR A 314 -8.85 -0.41 2.26
N TYR A 315 -9.16 -1.57 1.66
CA TYR A 315 -9.55 -1.65 0.25
C TYR A 315 -10.83 -0.87 -0.10
N GLU A 316 -11.53 -0.26 0.88
CA GLU A 316 -12.72 0.55 0.63
C GLU A 316 -12.38 1.97 0.17
N SER A 317 -11.10 2.31 0.14
CA SER A 317 -10.62 3.56 -0.42
C SER A 317 -11.03 3.68 -1.89
N ALA A 318 -11.31 4.92 -2.34
CA ALA A 318 -11.81 5.16 -3.68
C ALA A 318 -10.90 4.54 -4.75
N GLU A 319 -9.58 4.57 -4.56
CA GLU A 319 -8.62 4.01 -5.48
C GLU A 319 -8.86 2.51 -5.76
N LEU A 320 -9.22 1.74 -4.74
CA LEU A 320 -9.51 0.31 -4.88
C LEU A 320 -10.94 0.05 -5.35
N VAL A 321 -11.91 0.94 -5.09
CA VAL A 321 -13.23 0.84 -5.74
C VAL A 321 -13.08 0.99 -7.26
N TYR A 322 -12.34 2.01 -7.72
CA TYR A 322 -12.00 2.15 -9.14
C TYR A 322 -11.20 0.95 -9.67
N GLY A 323 -10.22 0.47 -8.89
CA GLY A 323 -9.36 -0.64 -9.26
C GLY A 323 -10.10 -1.95 -9.44
N VAL A 324 -10.92 -2.33 -8.47
CA VAL A 324 -11.74 -3.54 -8.54
C VAL A 324 -12.73 -3.44 -9.69
N ASP A 325 -13.36 -2.26 -9.87
CA ASP A 325 -14.32 -2.05 -10.96
C ASP A 325 -13.68 -2.28 -12.34
N ILE A 326 -12.57 -1.59 -12.61
CA ILE A 326 -11.85 -1.68 -13.88
C ILE A 326 -11.23 -3.08 -14.07
N ALA A 327 -10.62 -3.66 -13.03
CA ALA A 327 -10.03 -4.99 -13.13
C ALA A 327 -11.07 -6.05 -13.52
N TYR A 328 -12.25 -6.02 -12.89
CA TYR A 328 -13.32 -6.97 -13.18
C TYR A 328 -13.94 -6.73 -14.56
N ALA A 329 -14.28 -5.50 -14.90
CA ALA A 329 -15.07 -5.20 -16.08
C ALA A 329 -14.25 -5.10 -17.37
N ASP A 330 -13.06 -4.49 -17.30
CA ASP A 330 -12.28 -4.09 -18.48
C ASP A 330 -11.04 -4.96 -18.73
N ILE A 331 -10.55 -5.69 -17.71
CA ILE A 331 -9.31 -6.49 -17.84
C ILE A 331 -9.60 -7.99 -17.76
N LYS A 332 -10.11 -8.47 -16.63
CA LYS A 332 -10.35 -9.88 -16.36
C LYS A 332 -11.45 -10.05 -15.30
N SER A 333 -12.64 -10.48 -15.72
CA SER A 333 -13.76 -10.77 -14.81
C SER A 333 -13.46 -11.98 -13.92
N GLN A 334 -13.07 -11.72 -12.67
CA GLN A 334 -12.87 -12.72 -11.62
C GLN A 334 -14.04 -12.65 -10.63
N PRO A 335 -14.88 -13.70 -10.50
CA PRO A 335 -16.04 -13.70 -9.61
C PRO A 335 -15.74 -13.34 -8.15
N GLU A 336 -14.52 -13.62 -7.69
CA GLU A 336 -14.01 -13.33 -6.35
C GLU A 336 -13.91 -11.81 -6.06
N LEU A 337 -13.71 -11.00 -7.10
CA LEU A 337 -13.70 -9.54 -6.97
C LEU A 337 -15.09 -8.98 -6.62
N LEU A 338 -16.17 -9.71 -6.94
CA LEU A 338 -17.53 -9.29 -6.59
C LEU A 338 -17.79 -9.38 -5.08
N ASP A 339 -17.10 -10.27 -4.34
CA ASP A 339 -17.16 -10.30 -2.88
C ASP A 339 -16.53 -9.04 -2.28
N ILE A 340 -15.40 -8.61 -2.84
CA ILE A 340 -14.78 -7.33 -2.46
C ILE A 340 -15.74 -6.16 -2.75
N VAL A 341 -16.40 -6.13 -3.91
CA VAL A 341 -17.40 -5.09 -4.21
C VAL A 341 -18.55 -5.10 -3.21
N GLN A 342 -19.05 -6.27 -2.82
CA GLN A 342 -20.11 -6.37 -1.81
C GLN A 342 -19.66 -5.82 -0.46
N LYS A 343 -18.42 -6.11 -0.04
CA LYS A 343 -17.81 -5.55 1.18
C LYS A 343 -17.62 -4.04 1.10
N GLN A 344 -17.13 -3.51 -0.03
CA GLN A 344 -17.02 -2.07 -0.29
C GLN A 344 -18.40 -1.37 -0.29
N GLY A 345 -19.46 -2.11 -0.64
CA GLY A 345 -20.85 -1.64 -0.59
C GLY A 345 -21.18 -0.49 -1.55
N GLN A 346 -20.33 -0.28 -2.56
CA GLN A 346 -20.46 0.74 -3.61
C GLN A 346 -19.69 0.32 -4.88
N VAL A 347 -20.12 0.84 -6.03
CA VAL A 347 -19.40 0.84 -7.32
C VAL A 347 -19.23 2.26 -7.84
N ILE A 348 -18.33 2.48 -8.80
CA ILE A 348 -18.20 3.75 -9.52
C ILE A 348 -19.33 3.88 -10.54
N ILE A 349 -19.94 5.07 -10.67
CA ILE A 349 -20.90 5.34 -11.75
C ILE A 349 -20.15 5.40 -13.07
N SER A 350 -20.11 4.27 -13.77
CA SER A 350 -19.30 4.02 -14.96
C SER A 350 -19.82 2.79 -15.70
N ASP A 351 -19.29 2.54 -16.90
CA ASP A 351 -19.59 1.33 -17.67
C ASP A 351 -19.18 0.05 -16.91
N ALA A 352 -18.05 0.12 -16.20
CA ALA A 352 -17.55 -0.96 -15.36
C ALA A 352 -18.49 -1.25 -14.18
N GLY A 353 -18.89 -0.21 -13.44
CA GLY A 353 -19.81 -0.32 -12.32
C GLY A 353 -21.20 -0.85 -12.72
N LEU A 354 -21.67 -0.53 -13.93
CA LEU A 354 -22.91 -1.12 -14.47
C LEU A 354 -22.81 -2.63 -14.62
N LYS A 355 -21.74 -3.10 -15.26
CA LYS A 355 -21.49 -4.54 -15.45
C LYS A 355 -21.43 -5.27 -14.12
N ILE A 356 -20.73 -4.70 -13.14
CA ILE A 356 -20.59 -5.29 -11.82
C ILE A 356 -21.92 -5.33 -11.08
N ALA A 357 -22.67 -4.24 -11.06
CA ALA A 357 -23.96 -4.20 -10.39
C ALA A 357 -24.94 -5.22 -11.00
N ALA A 358 -24.90 -5.42 -12.32
CA ALA A 358 -25.67 -6.46 -13.00
C ALA A 358 -25.21 -7.87 -12.60
N ASP A 359 -23.90 -8.12 -12.57
CA ASP A 359 -23.34 -9.44 -12.25
C ASP A 359 -23.52 -9.82 -10.77
N VAL A 360 -23.45 -8.85 -9.84
CA VAL A 360 -23.83 -9.02 -8.43
C VAL A 360 -25.31 -9.36 -8.31
N ALA A 361 -26.19 -8.62 -8.99
CA ALA A 361 -27.64 -8.89 -8.98
C ALA A 361 -27.98 -10.26 -9.59
N ALA A 362 -27.17 -10.76 -10.52
CA ALA A 362 -27.30 -12.08 -11.11
C ALA A 362 -26.70 -13.21 -10.24
N GLY A 363 -26.22 -12.92 -9.02
CA GLY A 363 -25.72 -13.95 -8.09
C GLY A 363 -24.39 -14.58 -8.50
N LYS A 364 -23.55 -13.86 -9.28
CA LYS A 364 -22.28 -14.40 -9.77
C LYS A 364 -21.13 -14.35 -8.74
N THR A 365 -21.36 -13.78 -7.56
CA THR A 365 -20.31 -13.58 -6.55
C THR A 365 -19.74 -14.88 -6.03
N LYS A 366 -18.42 -14.92 -5.87
CA LYS A 366 -17.71 -15.95 -5.09
C LYS A 366 -16.91 -15.30 -3.97
N PRO A 367 -16.73 -15.96 -2.81
CA PRO A 367 -15.89 -15.41 -1.73
C PRO A 367 -14.47 -15.12 -2.19
N PHE A 368 -13.90 -13.99 -1.76
CA PHE A 368 -12.50 -13.70 -1.99
C PHE A 368 -11.61 -14.64 -1.16
N VAL A 369 -10.64 -15.25 -1.83
CA VAL A 369 -9.72 -16.22 -1.22
C VAL A 369 -8.39 -15.54 -0.95
N TYR A 370 -8.09 -15.32 0.32
CA TYR A 370 -6.76 -14.92 0.77
C TYR A 370 -5.79 -16.09 0.68
N LYS A 371 -4.62 -15.87 0.10
CA LYS A 371 -3.66 -16.92 -0.22
C LYS A 371 -2.36 -16.75 0.53
N THR A 372 -1.69 -17.88 0.77
CA THR A 372 -0.26 -17.90 1.09
C THR A 372 0.51 -17.59 -0.19
N LEU A 373 1.35 -16.55 -0.16
CA LEU A 373 1.97 -16.00 -1.36
C LEU A 373 3.40 -15.54 -1.08
N LEU A 374 4.26 -15.71 -2.08
CA LEU A 374 5.49 -14.95 -2.22
C LEU A 374 5.26 -13.90 -3.31
N ILE A 375 5.27 -12.63 -2.92
CA ILE A 375 5.11 -11.49 -3.82
C ILE A 375 6.49 -10.90 -4.07
N THR A 376 6.99 -10.99 -5.30
CA THR A 376 8.34 -10.52 -5.64
C THR A 376 8.43 -8.99 -5.70
N ASP A 377 9.61 -8.44 -5.39
CA ASP A 377 9.91 -7.01 -5.48
C ASP A 377 10.92 -6.70 -6.61
N GLY A 378 10.96 -5.43 -7.01
CA GLY A 378 11.79 -4.90 -8.07
C GLY A 378 11.17 -5.09 -9.46
N ALA A 379 11.55 -4.23 -10.41
CA ALA A 379 11.02 -4.24 -11.78
C ALA A 379 11.11 -5.62 -12.47
N THR A 380 12.12 -6.41 -12.11
CA THR A 380 12.37 -7.76 -12.64
C THR A 380 11.88 -8.90 -11.73
N GLY A 381 11.38 -8.60 -10.53
CA GLY A 381 10.94 -9.59 -9.53
C GLY A 381 12.08 -10.32 -8.84
N LYS A 382 13.26 -9.69 -8.73
CA LYS A 382 14.49 -10.30 -8.18
C LYS A 382 15.04 -9.58 -6.95
N ASP A 383 14.42 -8.48 -6.53
CA ASP A 383 14.91 -7.63 -5.45
C ASP A 383 14.26 -8.03 -4.11
N GLY A 384 14.25 -9.34 -3.85
CA GLY A 384 13.58 -9.92 -2.70
C GLY A 384 12.06 -10.04 -2.86
N GLY A 385 11.32 -9.95 -1.76
CA GLY A 385 9.86 -10.04 -1.78
C GLY A 385 9.19 -10.06 -0.41
N ILE A 386 7.88 -10.28 -0.44
CA ILE A 386 7.02 -10.36 0.75
C ILE A 386 6.46 -11.78 0.80
N GLY A 387 6.76 -12.51 1.86
CA GLY A 387 6.10 -13.77 2.14
C GLY A 387 4.92 -13.55 3.06
N ILE A 388 3.73 -13.97 2.64
CA ILE A 388 2.53 -13.96 3.47
C ILE A 388 2.10 -15.40 3.67
N LEU A 389 2.10 -15.87 4.91
CA LEU A 389 1.68 -17.21 5.30
C LEU A 389 0.30 -17.10 5.93
N ARG A 390 -0.70 -17.82 5.41
CA ARG A 390 -2.08 -17.77 5.93
C ARG A 390 -2.57 -19.15 6.32
N ALA A 391 -3.25 -19.26 7.46
CA ALA A 391 -3.88 -20.50 7.93
C ALA A 391 -5.24 -20.22 8.58
N GLY A 392 -6.19 -21.13 8.40
CA GLY A 392 -7.56 -20.97 8.90
C GLY A 392 -8.52 -20.30 7.90
N THR A 393 -9.79 -20.19 8.29
CA THR A 393 -10.84 -19.53 7.49
C THR A 393 -10.69 -18.01 7.56
N ASN A 394 -11.39 -17.26 6.70
CA ASN A 394 -11.30 -15.79 6.71
C ASN A 394 -11.79 -15.17 8.04
N GLU A 395 -12.71 -15.84 8.74
CA GLU A 395 -13.28 -15.39 10.01
C GLU A 395 -12.31 -15.54 11.19
N ASP A 396 -11.38 -16.49 11.11
CA ASP A 396 -10.40 -16.80 12.17
C ASP A 396 -9.01 -17.11 11.58
N GLN A 397 -8.54 -16.22 10.69
CA GLN A 397 -7.29 -16.42 9.95
C GLN A 397 -6.06 -16.02 10.77
N GLN A 398 -5.05 -16.87 10.80
CA GLN A 398 -3.68 -16.46 11.14
C GLN A 398 -2.99 -15.96 9.87
N ALA A 399 -2.39 -14.78 9.91
CA ALA A 399 -1.59 -14.24 8.82
C ALA A 399 -0.23 -13.77 9.34
N VAL A 400 0.84 -14.41 8.89
CA VAL A 400 2.23 -14.04 9.20
C VAL A 400 2.87 -13.47 7.95
N LEU A 401 3.42 -12.26 8.06
CA LEU A 401 4.10 -11.59 6.94
C LEU A 401 5.58 -11.42 7.28
N ILE A 402 6.45 -11.80 6.34
CA ILE A 402 7.88 -11.47 6.36
C ILE A 402 8.19 -10.50 5.22
N LYS A 403 8.69 -9.33 5.59
CA LYS A 403 9.15 -8.30 4.66
C LYS A 403 10.64 -8.46 4.36
N ALA A 404 10.93 -9.08 3.23
CA ALA A 404 12.27 -9.24 2.68
C ALA A 404 12.40 -8.52 1.33
N THR A 405 11.80 -7.33 1.21
CA THR A 405 11.81 -6.49 0.01
C THR A 405 13.10 -5.69 -0.12
N SER A 406 13.27 -4.98 -1.23
CA SER A 406 14.14 -3.81 -1.32
C SER A 406 13.67 -2.68 -0.39
N GLN A 407 14.35 -1.53 -0.43
CA GLN A 407 14.08 -0.42 0.50
C GLN A 407 12.68 0.18 0.32
N GLY A 408 12.22 0.40 -0.92
CA GLY A 408 10.98 1.17 -1.18
C GLY A 408 11.18 2.68 -1.19
N MET A 409 12.34 3.14 -1.68
CA MET A 409 12.70 4.56 -1.85
C MET A 409 12.59 5.39 -0.55
N GLY A 410 12.19 6.65 -0.66
CA GLY A 410 12.06 7.56 0.48
C GLY A 410 10.98 7.18 1.48
N HIS A 411 10.01 6.35 1.10
CA HIS A 411 8.94 5.84 1.97
C HIS A 411 9.29 4.54 2.67
N GLY A 412 10.40 3.91 2.26
CA GLY A 412 10.96 2.71 2.86
C GLY A 412 11.38 2.88 4.32
N HIS A 413 11.18 1.83 5.11
CA HIS A 413 11.69 1.72 6.47
C HIS A 413 13.02 0.94 6.51
N PHE A 414 13.75 1.02 7.62
CA PHE A 414 15.03 0.31 7.82
C PHE A 414 14.79 -1.03 8.51
N ASP A 415 13.98 -1.89 7.88
CA ASP A 415 13.32 -3.02 8.54
C ASP A 415 13.48 -4.33 7.77
N ARG A 416 14.71 -4.66 7.35
CA ARG A 416 14.98 -5.89 6.62
C ARG A 416 14.57 -7.11 7.47
N LEU A 417 13.87 -8.06 6.85
CA LEU A 417 13.38 -9.29 7.48
C LEU A 417 12.34 -9.07 8.59
N ASN A 418 11.62 -7.94 8.57
CA ASN A 418 10.57 -7.61 9.54
C ASN A 418 9.41 -8.61 9.50
N LEU A 419 8.85 -8.90 10.68
CA LEU A 419 7.74 -9.82 10.90
C LEU A 419 6.49 -9.07 11.37
N LEU A 420 5.36 -9.34 10.73
CA LEU A 420 4.05 -8.95 11.22
C LEU A 420 3.22 -10.22 11.47
N TYR A 421 2.38 -10.20 12.50
CA TYR A 421 1.45 -11.30 12.78
C TYR A 421 0.08 -10.76 13.16
N ASP A 422 -0.94 -11.20 12.43
CA ASP A 422 -2.35 -10.91 12.66
C ASP A 422 -3.13 -12.20 12.92
N ASP A 423 -4.02 -12.17 13.91
CA ASP A 423 -4.96 -13.25 14.23
C ASP A 423 -6.20 -12.67 14.91
N ASN A 424 -7.34 -13.33 14.75
CA ASN A 424 -8.58 -12.94 15.42
C ASN A 424 -8.98 -11.47 15.16
N ASN A 425 -8.82 -11.01 13.90
CA ASN A 425 -9.11 -9.64 13.45
C ASN A 425 -8.38 -8.54 14.22
N VAL A 426 -7.20 -8.84 14.76
CA VAL A 426 -6.32 -7.86 15.39
C VAL A 426 -4.86 -8.14 15.06
N GLU A 427 -4.06 -7.07 15.04
CA GLU A 427 -2.60 -7.17 15.03
C GLU A 427 -2.15 -7.81 16.35
N VAL A 428 -1.36 -8.88 16.29
CA VAL A 428 -0.67 -9.49 17.45
C VAL A 428 0.73 -8.90 17.56
N PHE A 429 1.51 -8.99 16.48
CA PHE A 429 2.81 -8.32 16.31
C PHE A 429 2.70 -7.27 15.20
N PRO A 430 2.38 -6.01 15.54
CA PRO A 430 2.18 -4.96 14.55
C PRO A 430 3.48 -4.41 13.97
N ASP A 431 3.37 -3.81 12.80
CA ASP A 431 4.29 -2.74 12.34
C ASP A 431 3.76 -1.39 12.82
N TYR A 432 4.62 -0.40 13.08
CA TYR A 432 4.17 0.93 13.51
C TYR A 432 3.46 1.69 12.38
N GLY A 433 3.88 1.50 11.12
CA GLY A 433 3.52 2.39 10.02
C GLY A 433 4.17 3.76 10.18
N SER A 434 3.49 4.83 9.81
CA SER A 434 4.03 6.19 9.86
C SER A 434 3.63 6.97 11.11
N ALA A 435 4.55 7.81 11.61
CA ALA A 435 4.21 8.90 12.53
C ALA A 435 3.60 10.07 11.73
N ARG A 436 2.29 9.98 11.46
CA ARG A 436 1.54 10.97 10.68
C ARG A 436 0.06 10.97 11.05
N PHE A 437 -0.50 12.17 11.18
CA PHE A 437 -1.94 12.39 11.38
C PHE A 437 -2.56 13.03 10.14
N ILE A 438 -3.17 12.24 9.26
CA ILE A 438 -3.66 12.72 7.96
C ILE A 438 -4.65 13.88 8.12
N ASN A 439 -4.34 15.01 7.48
CA ASN A 439 -5.18 16.22 7.43
C ASN A 439 -5.51 16.84 8.79
N ILE A 440 -4.69 16.59 9.83
CA ILE A 440 -4.83 17.25 11.13
C ILE A 440 -3.86 18.44 11.19
N GLU A 441 -4.40 19.66 11.12
CA GLU A 441 -3.60 20.90 11.05
C GLU A 441 -2.65 21.07 12.25
N SER A 442 -3.15 20.78 13.46
CA SER A 442 -2.38 20.85 14.71
C SER A 442 -1.21 19.86 14.79
N LYS A 443 -1.15 18.86 13.89
CA LYS A 443 -0.07 17.89 13.78
C LYS A 443 0.71 18.14 12.47
N LYS A 444 1.41 19.27 12.42
CA LYS A 444 2.26 19.71 11.29
C LYS A 444 1.52 19.78 9.95
N GLY A 445 0.27 20.28 9.94
CA GLY A 445 -0.51 20.38 8.70
C GLY A 445 -0.91 19.03 8.10
N GLY A 446 -0.87 17.96 8.89
CA GLY A 446 -1.11 16.58 8.47
C GLY A 446 0.01 15.93 7.63
N ASP A 447 1.20 16.53 7.66
CA ASP A 447 2.42 15.99 7.07
C ASP A 447 3.07 14.93 7.97
N TYR A 448 4.11 14.26 7.47
CA TYR A 448 4.98 13.40 8.27
C TYR A 448 5.65 14.19 9.40
N LEU A 449 5.54 13.67 10.62
CA LEU A 449 6.14 14.26 11.81
C LEU A 449 7.65 13.98 11.86
N PRO A 450 8.45 14.75 12.62
CA PRO A 450 9.87 14.45 12.84
C PRO A 450 10.10 13.00 13.32
N GLU A 451 9.18 12.50 14.15
CA GLU A 451 9.17 11.13 14.67
C GLU A 451 9.06 10.07 13.57
N ASN A 452 8.59 10.42 12.38
CA ASN A 452 8.57 9.47 11.28
C ASN A 452 9.99 9.07 10.88
N LYS A 453 10.93 10.03 10.97
CA LYS A 453 12.35 9.79 10.74
C LYS A 453 13.03 9.25 12.00
N SER A 454 12.80 9.85 13.16
CA SER A 454 13.55 9.50 14.38
C SER A 454 13.06 8.24 15.10
N TRP A 455 11.82 7.80 14.83
CA TRP A 455 11.20 6.60 15.37
C TRP A 455 10.72 5.64 14.27
N ALA A 456 9.66 6.00 13.54
CA ALA A 456 8.86 5.06 12.75
C ALA A 456 9.67 4.28 11.71
N LYS A 457 10.68 4.92 11.09
CA LYS A 457 11.56 4.30 10.10
C LYS A 457 12.68 3.44 10.68
N GLN A 458 13.00 3.59 11.96
CA GLN A 458 14.19 2.99 12.58
C GLN A 458 13.99 1.50 12.84
N THR A 459 15.06 0.70 12.74
CA THR A 459 14.97 -0.77 12.85
C THR A 459 14.36 -1.23 14.17
N ILE A 460 14.68 -0.57 15.28
CA ILE A 460 14.15 -0.90 16.61
C ILE A 460 12.63 -0.74 16.75
N ALA A 461 11.98 0.03 15.85
CA ALA A 461 10.53 0.19 15.80
C ALA A 461 9.80 -0.99 15.11
N HIS A 462 10.55 -1.99 14.64
CA HIS A 462 10.04 -3.12 13.86
C HIS A 462 10.40 -4.43 14.54
N ASN A 463 9.72 -5.53 14.17
CA ASN A 463 9.97 -6.85 14.76
C ASN A 463 11.12 -7.56 14.04
N THR A 464 12.29 -6.92 13.96
CA THR A 464 13.51 -7.46 13.35
C THR A 464 14.75 -7.06 14.15
N LEU A 465 15.89 -7.68 13.83
CA LEU A 465 17.11 -7.57 14.60
C LEU A 465 17.86 -6.25 14.34
N THR A 466 18.30 -5.60 15.41
CA THR A 466 19.28 -4.51 15.37
C THR A 466 20.68 -5.02 15.74
N VAL A 467 21.71 -4.31 15.28
CA VAL A 467 23.11 -4.54 15.68
C VAL A 467 23.67 -3.27 16.29
N ASP A 468 24.24 -3.38 17.48
CA ASP A 468 24.89 -2.28 18.24
C ASP A 468 24.01 -1.03 18.38
N GLU A 469 22.70 -1.21 18.61
CA GLU A 469 21.71 -0.13 18.72
C GLU A 469 21.68 0.81 17.49
N THR A 470 22.01 0.27 16.32
CA THR A 470 21.96 1.02 15.06
C THR A 470 20.92 0.45 14.11
N SER A 471 20.29 1.34 13.35
CA SER A 471 19.38 0.91 12.28
C SER A 471 20.14 0.26 11.12
N ASN A 472 19.46 -0.63 10.40
CA ASN A 472 19.93 -1.16 9.12
C ASN A 472 20.44 0.00 8.25
N PHE A 473 21.60 -0.19 7.61
CA PHE A 473 22.26 0.81 6.77
C PHE A 473 22.53 2.16 7.46
N LYS A 474 22.56 2.18 8.80
CA LYS A 474 22.64 3.40 9.63
C LYS A 474 21.55 4.43 9.30
N GLY A 475 20.37 3.96 8.92
CA GLY A 475 19.24 4.82 8.57
C GLY A 475 19.45 5.66 7.31
N ASN A 476 20.27 5.19 6.36
CA ASN A 476 20.52 5.86 5.09
C ASN A 476 19.78 5.14 3.94
N ALA A 477 18.77 5.80 3.38
CA ALA A 477 17.93 5.23 2.32
C ALA A 477 18.70 4.97 1.01
N ASP A 478 19.63 5.84 0.63
CA ASP A 478 20.40 5.68 -0.62
C ASP A 478 21.29 4.42 -0.57
N ARG A 479 21.89 4.13 0.58
CA ARG A 479 22.65 2.89 0.81
C ARG A 479 21.73 1.68 0.81
N ALA A 480 20.60 1.78 1.51
CA ALA A 480 19.65 0.68 1.62
C ALA A 480 19.01 0.34 0.26
N GLN A 481 18.81 1.31 -0.62
CA GLN A 481 18.23 1.14 -1.95
C GLN A 481 19.15 0.40 -2.94
N GLN A 482 20.46 0.36 -2.69
CA GLN A 482 21.44 -0.31 -3.55
C GLN A 482 21.41 -1.84 -3.42
N THR A 483 20.71 -2.37 -2.41
CA THR A 483 20.69 -3.80 -2.10
C THR A 483 19.28 -4.27 -1.79
N ALA A 484 19.08 -5.58 -1.90
CA ALA A 484 17.84 -6.25 -1.54
C ALA A 484 18.13 -7.43 -0.62
N ALA A 485 17.13 -7.87 0.14
CA ALA A 485 17.19 -9.13 0.85
C ALA A 485 17.02 -10.28 -0.15
N GLU A 486 17.56 -11.45 0.19
CA GLU A 486 17.48 -12.65 -0.63
C GLU A 486 16.40 -13.60 -0.10
N ILE A 487 15.50 -14.06 -0.95
CA ILE A 487 14.57 -15.14 -0.62
C ILE A 487 15.30 -16.48 -0.80
N LEU A 488 15.56 -17.17 0.31
CA LEU A 488 16.23 -18.47 0.31
C LEU A 488 15.26 -19.61 -0.02
N TYR A 489 14.05 -19.53 0.54
CA TYR A 489 13.04 -20.58 0.45
C TYR A 489 11.63 -20.03 0.66
N PHE A 490 10.67 -20.59 -0.05
CA PHE A 490 9.24 -20.36 0.18
C PHE A 490 8.49 -21.65 -0.11
N LYS A 491 7.54 -22.00 0.75
CA LYS A 491 6.72 -23.20 0.61
C LYS A 491 5.32 -23.00 1.18
N ASP A 492 4.33 -23.49 0.46
CA ASP A 492 2.92 -23.52 0.86
C ASP A 492 2.40 -24.96 0.73
N ASP A 493 2.55 -25.75 1.80
CA ASP A 493 1.92 -27.07 1.91
C ASP A 493 0.73 -27.01 2.89
N GLN A 494 -0.05 -28.09 2.92
CA GLN A 494 -1.23 -28.21 3.79
C GLN A 494 -0.91 -27.91 5.26
N ASP A 495 0.07 -28.60 5.84
CA ASP A 495 0.40 -28.51 7.26
C ASP A 495 1.60 -27.61 7.56
N LEU A 496 2.34 -27.19 6.54
CA LEU A 496 3.56 -26.42 6.70
C LEU A 496 3.66 -25.31 5.66
N LYS A 497 3.69 -24.07 6.14
CA LYS A 497 3.86 -22.86 5.32
C LYS A 497 5.09 -22.14 5.82
N VAL A 498 6.04 -21.81 4.94
CA VAL A 498 7.38 -21.37 5.34
C VAL A 498 7.89 -20.29 4.40
N ILE A 499 8.57 -19.31 4.97
CA ILE A 499 9.48 -18.42 4.26
C ILE A 499 10.84 -18.38 4.97
N SER A 500 11.91 -18.39 4.18
CA SER A 500 13.27 -18.13 4.65
C SER A 500 13.91 -17.06 3.78
N ALA A 501 14.53 -16.07 4.42
CA ALA A 501 15.18 -14.96 3.75
C ALA A 501 16.45 -14.51 4.49
N ALA A 502 17.38 -13.90 3.75
CA ALA A 502 18.65 -13.41 4.26
C ALA A 502 18.91 -11.94 3.92
N GLU A 503 19.65 -11.26 4.79
CA GLU A 503 20.16 -9.90 4.60
C GLU A 503 21.63 -9.87 5.01
N ASN A 504 22.50 -9.47 4.08
CA ASN A 504 23.96 -9.56 4.22
C ASN A 504 24.66 -8.19 4.11
N ASN A 505 23.90 -7.11 3.92
CA ASN A 505 24.40 -5.77 3.61
C ASN A 505 23.95 -4.70 4.62
N ALA A 506 22.92 -4.98 5.42
CA ALA A 506 22.38 -4.03 6.41
C ALA A 506 23.44 -3.55 7.41
N TYR A 507 24.38 -4.42 7.80
CA TYR A 507 25.48 -4.09 8.70
C TYR A 507 26.80 -4.67 8.16
N PRO A 508 27.93 -3.94 8.24
CA PRO A 508 29.22 -4.45 7.78
C PRO A 508 29.66 -5.70 8.55
N GLY A 509 29.97 -6.78 7.83
CA GLY A 509 30.50 -8.03 8.43
C GLY A 509 29.47 -8.83 9.22
N VAL A 510 28.18 -8.58 9.04
CA VAL A 510 27.08 -9.29 9.71
C VAL A 510 26.13 -9.86 8.67
N LYS A 511 25.80 -11.14 8.81
CA LYS A 511 24.83 -11.85 7.99
C LYS A 511 23.63 -12.21 8.85
N MET A 512 22.44 -11.88 8.39
CA MET A 512 21.18 -12.19 9.05
C MET A 512 20.38 -13.17 8.20
N THR A 513 19.78 -14.17 8.83
CA THR A 513 18.89 -15.12 8.17
C THR A 513 17.69 -15.37 9.07
N ARG A 514 16.49 -15.23 8.52
CA ARG A 514 15.25 -15.47 9.24
C ARG A 514 14.43 -16.52 8.51
N THR A 515 13.99 -17.54 9.25
CA THR A 515 13.07 -18.56 8.75
C THR A 515 11.85 -18.60 9.65
N THR A 516 10.69 -18.33 9.06
CA THR A 516 9.42 -18.26 9.78
C THR A 516 8.41 -19.20 9.13
N ALA A 517 7.63 -19.90 9.94
CA ALA A 517 6.68 -20.89 9.49
C ALA A 517 5.36 -20.85 10.28
N LEU A 518 4.27 -21.21 9.60
CA LEU A 518 3.05 -21.70 10.24
C LEU A 518 3.05 -23.23 10.13
N LEU A 519 3.11 -23.91 11.27
CA LEU A 519 3.08 -25.36 11.38
C LEU A 519 1.76 -25.80 12.03
N LYS A 520 0.95 -26.55 11.28
CA LYS A 520 -0.21 -27.25 11.81
C LYS A 520 0.26 -28.55 12.47
N VAL A 521 -0.10 -28.73 13.74
CA VAL A 521 0.10 -29.96 14.50
C VAL A 521 -1.25 -30.53 14.92
N GLU A 522 -1.31 -31.85 15.11
CA GLU A 522 -2.57 -32.56 15.42
C GLU A 522 -3.13 -32.17 16.79
N GLU A 523 -2.27 -31.82 17.75
CA GLU A 523 -2.66 -31.55 19.13
C GLU A 523 -3.38 -30.20 19.32
N LEU A 524 -3.27 -29.29 18.34
CA LEU A 524 -3.73 -27.91 18.42
C LEU A 524 -4.71 -27.58 17.30
N GLN A 525 -5.66 -26.69 17.58
CA GLN A 525 -6.61 -26.21 16.55
C GLN A 525 -5.97 -25.17 15.63
N LYS A 526 -5.20 -24.24 16.19
CA LYS A 526 -4.46 -23.21 15.45
C LYS A 526 -3.07 -23.70 15.11
N SER A 527 -2.47 -23.12 14.07
CA SER A 527 -1.07 -23.40 13.72
C SER A 527 -0.13 -22.71 14.69
N LEU A 528 1.04 -23.30 14.92
CA LEU A 528 2.15 -22.68 15.63
C LEU A 528 2.90 -21.73 14.69
N MET A 529 3.21 -20.52 15.15
CA MET A 529 4.18 -19.67 14.45
C MET A 529 5.57 -20.00 14.98
N ILE A 530 6.40 -20.63 14.14
CA ILE A 530 7.79 -20.95 14.42
C ILE A 530 8.65 -19.86 13.79
N ASP A 531 9.57 -19.25 14.54
CA ASP A 531 10.49 -18.23 14.03
C ASP A 531 11.93 -18.53 14.49
N VAL A 532 12.85 -18.62 13.53
CA VAL A 532 14.27 -18.85 13.77
C VAL A 532 15.06 -17.71 13.12
N PHE A 533 15.64 -16.84 13.94
CA PHE A 533 16.47 -15.73 13.50
C PHE A 533 17.93 -16.00 13.88
N ARG A 534 18.78 -16.17 12.87
CA ARG A 534 20.22 -16.38 13.03
C ARG A 534 20.99 -15.15 12.56
N VAL A 535 22.03 -14.82 13.32
CA VAL A 535 23.04 -13.86 12.95
C VAL A 535 24.43 -14.49 13.03
N ASP A 536 25.25 -14.23 12.02
CA ASP A 536 26.67 -14.60 11.96
C ASP A 536 27.50 -13.35 11.64
N ALA A 537 28.44 -13.02 12.51
CA ALA A 537 29.32 -11.87 12.33
C ALA A 537 30.80 -12.20 12.51
N ASP A 538 31.65 -11.40 11.86
CA ASP A 538 33.11 -11.53 11.96
C ASP A 538 33.62 -11.15 13.37
N LYS A 539 32.90 -10.25 14.04
CA LYS A 539 33.21 -9.67 15.36
C LYS A 539 32.04 -9.84 16.33
N ALA A 540 32.33 -9.67 17.62
CA ALA A 540 31.30 -9.72 18.65
C ALA A 540 30.50 -8.41 18.65
N HIS A 541 29.19 -8.52 18.77
CA HIS A 541 28.25 -7.40 18.72
C HIS A 541 27.19 -7.51 19.82
N GLN A 542 26.40 -6.44 19.98
CA GLN A 542 25.09 -6.49 20.61
C GLN A 542 24.01 -6.75 19.56
N TYR A 543 23.10 -7.66 19.89
CA TYR A 543 21.95 -8.04 19.07
C TYR A 543 20.66 -7.85 19.85
N ASP A 544 19.76 -7.01 19.36
CA ASP A 544 18.44 -6.82 19.96
C ASP A 544 17.35 -7.27 19.00
N LEU A 545 16.50 -8.20 19.44
CA LEU A 545 15.33 -8.68 18.70
C LEU A 545 14.05 -8.33 19.48
N PRO A 546 13.41 -7.19 19.15
CA PRO A 546 12.13 -6.80 19.75
C PRO A 546 10.94 -7.53 19.12
N PHE A 547 9.89 -7.69 19.91
CA PHE A 547 8.54 -8.05 19.49
C PHE A 547 7.59 -7.01 20.08
N TRP A 548 7.24 -6.02 19.25
CA TRP A 548 6.14 -5.10 19.53
C TRP A 548 4.85 -5.87 19.53
N TYR A 549 3.96 -5.61 20.49
CA TYR A 549 2.73 -6.38 20.62
C TYR A 549 1.52 -5.51 20.99
N LYS A 550 0.33 -6.03 20.66
CA LYS A 550 -0.95 -5.53 21.19
C LYS A 550 -1.47 -6.45 22.30
N GLY A 551 -2.22 -5.86 23.23
CA GLY A 551 -2.78 -6.55 24.38
C GLY A 551 -1.98 -6.38 25.66
N HIS A 552 -2.12 -7.33 26.57
CA HIS A 552 -1.57 -7.27 27.92
C HIS A 552 -0.75 -8.51 28.25
N LEU A 553 0.41 -8.32 28.88
CA LEU A 553 1.17 -9.41 29.48
C LEU A 553 0.37 -9.98 30.67
N THR A 554 0.16 -11.28 30.67
CA THR A 554 -0.63 -12.01 31.68
C THR A 554 0.17 -13.06 32.44
N ASP A 555 1.22 -13.61 31.83
CA ASP A 555 2.11 -14.59 32.45
C ASP A 555 3.52 -14.51 31.87
N SER A 556 4.51 -15.00 32.61
CA SER A 556 5.92 -15.06 32.23
C SER A 556 6.63 -16.15 33.04
N SER A 557 7.50 -16.94 32.38
CA SER A 557 8.34 -17.92 33.08
C SER A 557 9.40 -17.29 33.98
N LEU A 558 9.65 -15.99 33.79
CA LEU A 558 10.65 -15.21 34.52
C LEU A 558 9.95 -14.23 35.45
N GLN A 559 10.51 -14.03 36.64
CA GLN A 559 10.09 -12.95 37.52
C GLN A 559 10.62 -11.62 36.99
N LEU A 560 9.74 -10.82 36.37
CA LEU A 560 10.10 -9.55 35.77
C LEU A 560 10.15 -8.46 36.84
N LYS A 561 11.33 -7.84 37.02
CA LYS A 561 11.54 -6.73 37.96
C LYS A 561 11.41 -5.41 37.23
N SER A 562 10.23 -4.81 37.30
CA SER A 562 9.99 -3.49 36.72
C SER A 562 10.68 -2.38 37.52
N PHE A 563 11.19 -1.37 36.84
CA PHE A 563 11.64 -0.13 37.47
C PHE A 563 10.42 0.61 38.03
N ALA A 564 10.42 0.83 39.35
CA ALA A 564 9.26 1.40 40.05
C ALA A 564 9.29 2.94 40.14
N ASP A 565 10.47 3.52 40.40
CA ASP A 565 10.59 4.95 40.73
C ASP A 565 11.00 5.82 39.53
N GLN A 566 11.74 5.25 38.58
CA GLN A 566 12.28 5.99 37.44
C GLN A 566 12.47 5.10 36.21
N LEU A 567 11.94 5.55 35.08
CA LEU A 567 12.24 4.97 33.77
C LEU A 567 13.43 5.70 33.14
N LYS A 568 14.28 4.93 32.45
CA LYS A 568 15.39 5.45 31.64
C LYS A 568 15.09 5.22 30.18
N THR A 569 15.61 6.08 29.31
CA THR A 569 15.58 5.82 27.88
C THR A 569 16.41 4.56 27.59
N LEU A 570 15.98 3.76 26.62
CA LEU A 570 16.67 2.53 26.25
C LEU A 570 18.04 2.81 25.65
N GLY A 571 18.17 3.91 24.91
CA GLY A 571 19.42 4.40 24.33
C GLY A 571 19.28 5.87 23.92
N THR A 572 20.12 6.32 22.99
CA THR A 572 20.27 7.76 22.67
C THR A 572 20.03 8.14 21.21
N GLN A 573 19.93 7.16 20.30
CA GLN A 573 19.80 7.40 18.85
C GLN A 573 19.13 6.22 18.12
N TYR A 574 18.89 6.35 16.81
CA TYR A 574 18.30 5.31 15.96
C TYR A 574 16.99 4.71 16.50
N GLY A 575 16.15 5.53 17.14
CA GLY A 575 14.85 5.15 17.68
C GLY A 575 14.89 4.75 19.15
N TYR A 576 16.05 4.32 19.66
CA TYR A 576 16.21 3.93 21.06
C TYR A 576 15.94 5.08 22.04
N GLN A 577 16.16 6.32 21.60
CA GLN A 577 15.83 7.51 22.40
C GLN A 577 14.33 7.70 22.63
N HIS A 578 13.46 7.00 21.88
CA HIS A 578 12.02 7.10 22.05
C HIS A 578 11.42 6.02 22.96
N ILE A 579 12.24 5.13 23.48
CA ILE A 579 11.80 3.96 24.24
C ILE A 579 12.14 4.14 25.71
N TRP A 580 11.16 3.94 26.59
CA TRP A 580 11.37 3.70 28.01
C TRP A 580 11.70 2.23 28.27
N LEU A 581 12.77 1.98 29.02
CA LEU A 581 13.09 0.65 29.55
C LEU A 581 12.30 0.42 30.84
N ASN A 582 11.36 -0.52 30.82
CA ASN A 582 10.46 -0.79 31.94
C ASN A 582 10.99 -1.88 32.87
N ALA A 583 11.67 -2.89 32.33
CA ALA A 583 12.28 -3.98 33.09
C ALA A 583 13.42 -4.59 32.28
N GLU A 584 14.43 -5.14 32.96
CA GLU A 584 15.49 -5.95 32.36
C GLU A 584 15.81 -7.13 33.27
N GLN A 585 15.82 -8.33 32.69
CA GLN A 585 16.03 -9.58 33.43
C GLN A 585 16.91 -10.53 32.62
N ALA A 586 18.03 -10.96 33.20
CA ALA A 586 18.83 -12.04 32.62
C ALA A 586 18.03 -13.34 32.56
N VAL A 587 18.28 -14.13 31.52
CA VAL A 587 17.64 -15.44 31.28
C VAL A 587 18.71 -16.55 31.42
N PRO A 588 18.95 -17.09 32.63
CA PRO A 588 20.07 -18.01 32.88
C PRO A 588 19.99 -19.29 32.05
N GLU A 589 18.79 -19.85 31.93
CA GLU A 589 18.52 -21.08 31.17
C GLU A 589 18.44 -20.84 29.66
N GLN A 590 18.61 -19.58 29.21
CA GLN A 590 18.53 -19.16 27.80
C GLN A 590 17.20 -19.52 27.12
N THR A 591 16.18 -19.89 27.89
CA THR A 591 14.84 -20.24 27.44
C THR A 591 13.80 -19.64 28.39
N GLY A 592 12.60 -19.37 27.88
CA GLY A 592 11.50 -18.85 28.67
C GLY A 592 10.23 -18.64 27.85
N TYR A 593 9.21 -18.05 28.46
CA TYR A 593 8.00 -17.64 27.75
C TYR A 593 7.39 -16.36 28.31
N LEU A 594 6.58 -15.70 27.48
CA LEU A 594 5.64 -14.64 27.86
C LEU A 594 4.26 -14.95 27.28
N THR A 595 3.19 -14.71 28.04
CA THR A 595 1.80 -14.89 27.58
C THR A 595 1.08 -13.55 27.48
N LEU A 596 0.59 -13.25 26.29
CA LEU A 596 -0.17 -12.04 25.98
C LEU A 596 -1.66 -12.38 25.87
N LEU A 597 -2.54 -11.55 26.44
CA LEU A 597 -3.97 -11.56 26.16
C LEU A 597 -4.29 -10.39 25.24
N ASN A 598 -4.78 -10.69 24.03
CA ASN A 598 -5.20 -9.71 23.04
C ASN A 598 -6.52 -10.13 22.40
N ASN A 599 -7.48 -9.20 22.32
CA ASN A 599 -8.83 -9.46 21.80
C ASN A 599 -9.44 -10.80 22.27
N LYS A 600 -9.48 -11.02 23.59
CA LYS A 600 -10.06 -12.23 24.21
C LYS A 600 -9.36 -13.55 23.86
N ARG A 601 -8.14 -13.53 23.33
CA ARG A 601 -7.34 -14.73 22.98
C ARG A 601 -5.93 -14.63 23.55
N PHE A 602 -5.37 -15.76 23.95
CA PHE A 602 -4.01 -15.83 24.49
C PHE A 602 -3.00 -16.16 23.40
N TYR A 603 -1.82 -15.55 23.53
CA TYR A 603 -0.66 -15.76 22.67
C TYR A 603 0.56 -15.97 23.56
N THR A 604 1.03 -17.21 23.69
CA THR A 604 2.27 -17.49 24.42
C THR A 604 3.44 -17.58 23.46
N VAL A 605 4.42 -16.70 23.64
CA VAL A 605 5.70 -16.73 22.94
C VAL A 605 6.71 -17.47 23.81
N ASN A 606 6.96 -18.72 23.46
CA ASN A 606 8.08 -19.46 24.01
C ASN A 606 9.34 -19.09 23.22
N PHE A 607 10.49 -18.97 23.88
CA PHE A 607 11.76 -18.65 23.23
C PHE A 607 12.92 -19.47 23.80
N ALA A 608 13.93 -19.71 22.97
CA ALA A 608 15.24 -20.21 23.33
C ALA A 608 16.33 -19.44 22.54
N ALA A 609 17.52 -19.29 23.11
CA ALA A 609 18.65 -18.62 22.49
C ALA A 609 19.93 -19.47 22.55
N GLN A 610 20.82 -19.31 21.56
CA GLN A 610 22.08 -20.04 21.49
C GLN A 610 23.12 -19.54 22.49
N SER A 611 23.04 -18.27 22.88
CA SER A 611 23.95 -17.61 23.81
C SER A 611 23.16 -16.76 24.81
N PRO A 612 23.76 -16.34 25.95
CA PRO A 612 23.06 -15.58 26.99
C PRO A 612 22.26 -14.39 26.44
N VAL A 613 21.05 -14.24 26.97
CA VAL A 613 20.13 -13.15 26.63
C VAL A 613 19.56 -12.50 27.87
N ASN A 614 19.25 -11.21 27.76
CA ASN A 614 18.40 -10.46 28.66
C ASN A 614 17.02 -10.28 28.01
N LEU A 615 15.98 -10.50 28.79
CA LEU A 615 14.61 -10.13 28.43
C LEU A 615 14.35 -8.71 28.94
N LYS A 616 13.99 -7.80 28.03
CA LYS A 616 13.62 -6.42 28.36
C LYS A 616 12.15 -6.16 28.08
N LEU A 617 11.48 -5.41 28.95
CA LEU A 617 10.14 -4.87 28.69
C LEU A 617 10.25 -3.40 28.34
N LEU A 618 9.53 -2.98 27.30
CA LEU A 618 9.68 -1.66 26.68
C LEU A 618 8.34 -0.94 26.56
N THR A 619 8.37 0.39 26.62
CA THR A 619 7.22 1.25 26.26
C THR A 619 7.67 2.42 25.42
N LEU A 620 6.95 2.71 24.34
CA LEU A 620 7.20 3.85 23.47
C LEU A 620 6.67 5.14 24.11
N GLY A 621 7.41 6.25 23.98
CA GLY A 621 6.95 7.58 24.41
C GLY A 621 8.03 8.46 25.04
N ALA A 622 9.28 8.01 25.09
CA ALA A 622 10.38 8.88 25.51
C ALA A 622 10.66 9.97 24.46
N HIS A 623 11.13 11.13 24.92
CA HIS A 623 11.45 12.26 24.04
C HIS A 623 10.34 12.63 23.04
N ASP A 624 9.07 12.55 23.47
CA ASP A 624 7.89 12.91 22.68
C ASP A 624 7.08 14.05 23.34
N PRO A 625 7.63 15.28 23.38
CA PRO A 625 7.00 16.41 24.08
C PRO A 625 5.65 16.81 23.49
N ASP A 626 5.44 16.54 22.20
CA ASP A 626 4.22 16.91 21.46
C ASP A 626 3.15 15.79 21.47
N GLN A 627 3.42 14.66 22.13
CA GLN A 627 2.54 13.50 22.20
C GLN A 627 2.13 13.04 20.79
N ASN A 628 3.14 12.84 19.94
CA ASN A 628 3.00 12.42 18.55
C ASN A 628 2.99 10.91 18.39
N LEU A 629 3.66 10.18 19.29
CA LEU A 629 3.82 8.74 19.20
C LEU A 629 2.61 8.01 19.76
N LEU A 630 2.06 7.08 18.98
CA LEU A 630 1.04 6.14 19.44
C LEU A 630 1.60 5.23 20.53
N GLU A 631 0.82 4.99 21.59
CA GLU A 631 1.19 4.06 22.66
C GLU A 631 1.49 2.66 22.10
N SER A 632 2.64 2.13 22.50
CA SER A 632 3.10 0.81 22.09
C SER A 632 3.98 0.17 23.16
N LYS A 633 3.92 -1.16 23.26
CA LYS A 633 4.71 -1.98 24.19
C LYS A 633 5.45 -3.05 23.42
N ALA A 634 6.59 -3.47 23.94
CA ALA A 634 7.34 -4.58 23.40
C ALA A 634 7.97 -5.42 24.52
N PHE A 635 8.30 -6.65 24.20
CA PHE A 635 9.40 -7.34 24.87
C PHE A 635 10.56 -7.50 23.89
N MET A 636 11.78 -7.66 24.39
CA MET A 636 12.98 -7.74 23.56
C MET A 636 13.96 -8.75 24.11
N LEU A 637 14.47 -9.61 23.23
CA LEU A 637 15.57 -10.52 23.52
C LEU A 637 16.87 -9.83 23.11
N SER A 638 17.70 -9.51 24.09
CA SER A 638 18.94 -8.75 23.91
C SER A 638 20.15 -9.61 24.26
N SER A 639 21.12 -9.72 23.37
CA SER A 639 22.36 -10.49 23.58
C SER A 639 23.56 -9.58 23.37
N THR A 640 24.58 -9.67 24.21
CA THR A 640 25.79 -8.85 24.11
C THR A 640 27.04 -9.71 23.98
N GLY A 641 28.05 -9.19 23.28
CA GLY A 641 29.38 -9.81 23.18
C GLY A 641 29.44 -11.11 22.38
N SER A 642 28.49 -11.35 21.47
CA SER A 642 28.41 -12.59 20.69
C SER A 642 28.74 -12.36 19.21
N LYS A 643 29.48 -13.29 18.58
CA LYS A 643 29.71 -13.29 17.13
C LYS A 643 28.54 -13.89 16.37
N THR A 644 28.10 -15.05 16.84
CA THR A 644 26.96 -15.78 16.30
C THR A 644 25.90 -15.85 17.39
N GLN A 645 24.64 -15.66 17.00
CA GLN A 645 23.50 -15.86 17.88
C GLN A 645 22.34 -16.42 17.06
N THR A 646 21.57 -17.31 17.66
CA THR A 646 20.34 -17.84 17.10
C THR A 646 19.23 -17.64 18.12
N PHE A 647 18.18 -16.94 17.73
CA PHE A 647 16.93 -16.81 18.47
C PHE A 647 15.92 -17.77 17.86
N PHE A 648 15.33 -18.63 18.69
CA PHE A 648 14.27 -19.54 18.30
C PHE A 648 13.04 -19.22 19.12
N THR A 649 11.92 -18.90 18.46
CA THR A 649 10.64 -18.67 19.13
C THR A 649 9.53 -19.54 18.54
N VAL A 650 8.56 -19.90 19.40
CA VAL A 650 7.29 -20.53 19.02
C VAL A 650 6.17 -19.72 19.66
N THR A 651 5.35 -19.06 18.85
CA THR A 651 4.11 -18.42 19.30
C THR A 651 2.94 -19.37 19.14
N GLU A 652 2.36 -19.77 20.27
CA GLU A 652 1.12 -20.53 20.34
C GLU A 652 -0.06 -19.58 20.42
N THR A 653 -1.11 -19.83 19.63
CA THR A 653 -2.39 -19.13 19.69
C THR A 653 -3.41 -20.04 20.35
N HIS A 654 -3.90 -19.67 21.53
CA HIS A 654 -4.70 -20.58 22.37
C HIS A 654 -5.70 -19.85 23.27
N GLY A 655 -6.61 -20.65 23.83
CA GLY A 655 -7.57 -20.21 24.85
C GLY A 655 -8.51 -19.10 24.41
N SER A 656 -9.35 -18.68 25.35
CA SER A 656 -10.22 -17.53 25.18
C SER A 656 -10.71 -16.99 26.52
N THR A 657 -11.16 -15.74 26.51
CA THR A 657 -11.91 -15.13 27.61
C THR A 657 -13.29 -14.67 27.15
N ASN A 658 -14.29 -14.80 28.02
CA ASN A 658 -15.62 -14.24 27.80
C ASN A 658 -15.97 -13.39 29.02
N THR A 659 -15.92 -12.08 28.84
CA THR A 659 -16.17 -11.10 29.90
C THR A 659 -17.64 -10.94 30.25
N VAL A 660 -18.56 -11.36 29.37
CA VAL A 660 -20.01 -11.31 29.64
C VAL A 660 -20.40 -12.44 30.58
N ASP A 661 -19.89 -13.64 30.31
CA ASP A 661 -20.16 -14.83 31.12
C ASP A 661 -19.12 -15.05 32.23
N GLU A 662 -18.15 -14.13 32.37
CA GLU A 662 -17.04 -14.19 33.34
C GLU A 662 -16.23 -15.50 33.29
N THR A 663 -16.00 -16.06 32.10
CA THR A 663 -15.28 -17.32 31.91
C THR A 663 -13.94 -17.16 31.20
N THR A 664 -12.99 -18.06 31.50
CA THR A 664 -11.70 -18.20 30.82
C THR A 664 -11.44 -19.67 30.54
N SER A 665 -10.94 -19.99 29.35
CA SER A 665 -10.59 -21.35 28.96
C SER A 665 -9.23 -21.40 28.28
N GLY A 666 -8.44 -22.45 28.55
CA GLY A 666 -7.16 -22.69 27.86
C GLY A 666 -6.14 -21.57 28.00
N SER A 667 -6.05 -20.90 29.15
CA SER A 667 -5.14 -19.76 29.37
C SER A 667 -3.66 -20.12 29.47
N SER A 668 -3.33 -21.41 29.65
CA SER A 668 -1.95 -21.90 29.71
C SER A 668 -1.51 -22.47 28.37
N SER A 669 -0.25 -22.21 28.02
CA SER A 669 0.44 -22.76 26.85
C SER A 669 0.49 -24.28 26.89
N SER A 670 0.22 -24.93 25.76
CA SER A 670 0.49 -26.35 25.53
C SER A 670 1.89 -26.61 25.00
N VAL A 671 2.59 -25.56 24.56
CA VAL A 671 3.98 -25.61 24.10
C VAL A 671 4.95 -25.51 25.28
N SER A 672 6.00 -26.34 25.29
CA SER A 672 7.05 -26.33 26.31
C SER A 672 8.39 -26.88 25.78
N ASP A 673 9.43 -26.88 26.62
CA ASP A 673 10.73 -27.50 26.37
C ASP A 673 11.41 -27.08 25.05
N LEU A 674 11.37 -25.79 24.72
CA LEU A 674 12.10 -25.26 23.56
C LEU A 674 13.61 -25.42 23.74
N LYS A 675 14.28 -25.98 22.74
CA LYS A 675 15.72 -26.18 22.73
C LYS A 675 16.30 -25.95 21.34
N ILE A 676 17.47 -25.32 21.30
CA ILE A 676 18.31 -25.31 20.11
C ILE A 676 19.26 -26.51 20.23
N ILE A 677 19.10 -27.51 19.37
CA ILE A 677 19.90 -28.74 19.37
C ILE A 677 21.23 -28.50 18.66
N THR A 678 21.17 -27.92 17.47
CA THR A 678 22.34 -27.49 16.68
C THR A 678 22.04 -26.16 15.99
N ALA A 679 23.05 -25.30 15.93
CA ALA A 679 22.96 -24.02 15.22
C ALA A 679 24.25 -23.75 14.44
N GLY A 680 24.32 -24.26 13.21
CA GLY A 680 25.41 -24.04 12.28
C GLY A 680 25.02 -23.19 11.05
N PRO A 681 26.01 -22.74 10.27
CA PRO A 681 25.77 -21.92 9.08
C PRO A 681 25.07 -22.67 7.94
N GLU A 682 25.12 -24.00 7.94
CA GLU A 682 24.48 -24.85 6.93
C GLU A 682 23.14 -25.43 7.40
N GLN A 683 22.97 -25.55 8.71
CA GLN A 683 21.85 -26.25 9.30
C GLN A 683 21.57 -25.79 10.72
N ILE A 684 20.29 -25.65 11.04
CA ILE A 684 19.79 -25.43 12.40
C ILE A 684 18.81 -26.55 12.71
N SER A 685 18.90 -27.13 13.91
CA SER A 685 17.93 -28.09 14.42
C SER A 685 17.45 -27.62 15.79
N VAL A 686 16.14 -27.52 15.95
CA VAL A 686 15.48 -27.13 17.19
C VAL A 686 14.45 -28.19 17.58
N SER A 687 14.07 -28.22 18.86
CA SER A 687 12.99 -29.06 19.35
C SER A 687 12.08 -28.31 20.30
N PHE A 688 10.83 -28.75 20.37
CA PHE A 688 9.84 -28.27 21.33
C PHE A 688 8.84 -29.39 21.61
N LYS A 689 8.08 -29.28 22.69
CA LYS A 689 6.97 -30.19 22.98
C LYS A 689 5.63 -29.51 22.78
N VAL A 690 4.64 -30.26 22.33
CA VAL A 690 3.23 -29.84 22.30
C VAL A 690 2.42 -30.90 23.03
N LYS A 691 1.77 -30.52 24.14
CA LYS A 691 1.06 -31.45 25.05
C LYS A 691 1.92 -32.68 25.42
N GLY A 692 3.22 -32.46 25.62
CA GLY A 692 4.19 -33.51 25.98
C GLY A 692 4.82 -34.28 24.80
N LYS A 693 4.26 -34.23 23.59
CA LYS A 693 4.85 -34.85 22.40
C LYS A 693 6.00 -34.01 21.86
N LEU A 694 7.15 -34.64 21.63
CA LEU A 694 8.35 -33.98 21.10
C LEU A 694 8.28 -33.81 19.58
N TYR A 695 8.55 -32.59 19.12
CA TYR A 695 8.72 -32.23 17.72
C TYR A 695 10.16 -31.77 17.49
N HIS A 696 10.78 -32.21 16.39
CA HIS A 696 12.02 -31.64 15.88
C HIS A 696 11.74 -30.84 14.61
N TYR A 697 12.29 -29.63 14.55
CA TYR A 697 12.21 -28.76 13.38
C TYR A 697 13.63 -28.47 12.90
N GLN A 698 13.94 -28.90 11.69
CA GLN A 698 15.27 -28.76 11.10
C GLN A 698 15.20 -27.87 9.86
N ILE A 699 16.13 -26.91 9.77
CA ILE A 699 16.34 -26.03 8.62
C ILE A 699 17.68 -26.42 7.98
N ASN A 700 17.68 -26.73 6.69
CA ASN A 700 18.87 -27.04 5.90
C ASN A 700 19.06 -25.99 4.78
N PHE A 701 19.95 -25.03 5.01
CA PHE A 701 20.22 -23.93 4.07
C PHE A 701 20.93 -24.38 2.78
N LYS A 702 21.43 -25.62 2.72
CA LYS A 702 22.14 -26.19 1.57
C LYS A 702 21.27 -27.06 0.67
N ASN A 703 20.11 -27.51 1.14
CA ASN A 703 19.25 -28.43 0.39
C ASN A 703 17.84 -27.86 0.25
N LYS A 704 17.53 -27.26 -0.92
CA LYS A 704 16.21 -26.68 -1.18
C LYS A 704 15.08 -27.73 -1.23
N GLU A 705 15.36 -28.96 -1.64
CA GLU A 705 14.36 -30.03 -1.71
C GLU A 705 13.97 -30.52 -0.30
N ASN A 706 14.92 -30.51 0.63
CA ASN A 706 14.75 -30.91 2.02
C ASN A 706 15.04 -29.73 2.97
N PHE A 707 14.55 -28.54 2.62
CA PHE A 707 14.88 -27.31 3.33
C PHE A 707 14.35 -27.34 4.76
N ILE A 708 13.10 -27.78 4.95
CA ILE A 708 12.52 -28.02 6.27
C ILE A 708 12.24 -29.52 6.44
N LYS A 709 12.57 -30.05 7.63
CA LYS A 709 12.09 -31.35 8.10
C LYS A 709 11.41 -31.18 9.46
N VAL A 710 10.24 -31.81 9.60
CA VAL A 710 9.47 -31.89 10.85
C VAL A 710 9.15 -33.36 11.10
N ASN A 711 9.22 -33.83 12.35
CA ASN A 711 8.84 -35.18 12.74
C ASN A 711 7.82 -35.21 13.87
#